data_AF-A0A1E4I2I9-F1
#
_entry.id   AF-A0A1E4I2I9-F1
#
_cell.length_a   1.000
_cell.length_b   1.000
_cell.length_c   1.000
_cell.angle_alpha   90.00
_cell.angle_beta   90.00
_cell.angle_gamma   90.00
#
_symmetry.space_group_name_H-M   'P 1'
#
loop_
_entity.id
_entity.type
_entity.pdbx_description
1 polymer ?
#
loop_
_entity_poly.entity_id
_entity_poly.type
_entity_poly.pdbx_seq_one_letter_code
_entity_poly.pdbx_strand_id
1 'polypeptide(L)'
;MTSTRSASEADRLHRDVQRWLHDQGWRELRPVQVAALDHVLAADRDVIVTAPTAGGKTEAAFLPICSVLAADRDAGTVRRGVEVLCVSPLKALINDQFTRLGKLAAHAEIPVHRWHGDVSSSAKATLRRNPSGILVITPESLEATLLRSGTKATAMFGALRYVVVDELHAFLGTERGAQLRSLLHRVELAGGRRRVPRIGLSATLADPVAACDFLRPGQGDEVRLVDPGGHANIRLKVHGHVHTSPVSDRGAEVGLGAEAAIAERLFRTLRGGKHLVFANSRGAVETYADRLAGLSERERVPNEFVPHHGNLSKELREFAEQRLKDPAAPATAICTSTLEMGIDIGDVETVAQIGPPPGVASLRQRIGRSGRRGSPPTVRMHIAEEALDARSSLETQLRTRLVQTVAMVELMIDRWLEPPNNADPHLSTLVHQVLAMVAQHEGLSPSAVYRALCGSGPFRTVSSAEFGSLLREMGARELLRSRDDGLLLTDKQGERLVDHYTFFTVFPIEEEFRVVVAGSTLGTMSLENPVIPGSLLLFGGRRWEVVEVDADDRVLLVEPAAGGRPPMFGSGGGVAVDDTVRRRMRAIYRGDHVPTFLDETATQLLGEGRAGYARLRLDDRTLIQDGRDTTVVAWRGDVVMDTLAVLLAAHGARVERDHMLLTVAGTTPDELQALCAAIAAGPAVDPVALAATVPVKQSERFDEYLPAELLDRSYSTRRLDVPNSWTTLRELAGSATAAPGVTTPFPAPGTTPASPHVSGPSVQLGSTPFAVVDLETTGFDPFGRDRIVEIAIVRVSPDGVPVDRWTTLVDPGRSPGPTHVHGISSNDVAGAPTFAALADTIVARLDGAVVVAHNADYDLRFLAAELRRAGRSVPPWPVLCTMRSAYLLGSATGGGSLTDLCASEGIAHHDQHTALGDAEATAALLGVYLRRARAAAISNPRDMGISRPELPAAAPPAPVPGPTLRARSVAPAPGPAPRLAPATGDARTDAYRVALDAALETAEPDAADAAALDRLANDLGLDPADVGRVATQSAAARPDSARHLVLLTKKLP
;
A
#
# COMPACT_ATOMS: atom_id res chain seq x y z
N MET A 1 38.70 -60.08 -11.13
CA MET A 1 37.46 -60.13 -10.32
C MET A 1 36.66 -58.88 -10.63
N THR A 2 35.63 -59.07 -11.43
CA THR A 2 34.64 -58.09 -11.90
C THR A 2 33.74 -57.68 -10.75
N SER A 3 33.88 -56.44 -10.27
CA SER A 3 32.87 -55.81 -9.40
C SER A 3 31.83 -55.16 -10.31
N THR A 4 30.66 -55.79 -10.40
CA THR A 4 29.45 -55.24 -11.01
C THR A 4 29.13 -53.88 -10.37
N ARG A 5 29.40 -52.77 -11.08
CA ARG A 5 28.83 -51.44 -10.76
C ARG A 5 27.32 -51.59 -10.90
N SER A 6 26.56 -51.41 -9.83
CA SER A 6 25.15 -51.05 -9.96
C SER A 6 25.11 -49.77 -10.81
N ALA A 7 24.35 -49.77 -11.91
CA ALA A 7 24.19 -48.58 -12.74
C ALA A 7 23.72 -47.43 -11.85
N SER A 8 24.42 -46.29 -11.91
CA SER A 8 24.00 -45.09 -11.18
C SER A 8 22.67 -44.62 -11.76
N GLU A 9 21.79 -44.01 -10.97
CA GLU A 9 20.51 -43.48 -11.47
C GLU A 9 20.71 -42.44 -12.58
N ALA A 10 21.88 -41.77 -12.61
CA ALA A 10 22.30 -40.89 -13.69
C ALA A 10 22.59 -41.62 -15.02
N ASP A 11 22.97 -42.90 -14.99
CA ASP A 11 23.24 -43.72 -16.19
C ASP A 11 21.98 -43.94 -17.04
N ARG A 12 20.80 -43.70 -16.46
CA ARG A 12 19.49 -43.80 -17.13
C ARG A 12 19.13 -42.56 -17.95
N LEU A 13 19.84 -41.46 -17.76
CA LEU A 13 19.65 -40.22 -18.52
C LEU A 13 20.32 -40.34 -19.90
N HIS A 14 19.92 -39.51 -20.86
CA HIS A 14 20.55 -39.50 -22.18
C HIS A 14 22.02 -39.06 -22.09
N ARG A 15 22.88 -39.57 -22.99
CA ARG A 15 24.32 -39.25 -23.02
C ARG A 15 24.63 -37.74 -22.98
N ASP A 16 23.81 -36.92 -23.63
CA ASP A 16 23.96 -35.45 -23.64
C ASP A 16 23.66 -34.81 -22.29
N VAL A 17 22.68 -35.35 -21.58
CA VAL A 17 22.34 -34.90 -20.24
C VAL A 17 23.41 -35.35 -19.25
N GLN A 18 23.96 -36.56 -19.42
CA GLN A 18 25.12 -37.04 -18.65
C GLN A 18 26.36 -36.16 -18.87
N ARG A 19 26.63 -35.75 -20.12
CA ARG A 19 27.69 -34.78 -20.46
C ARG A 19 27.48 -33.46 -19.72
N TRP A 20 26.27 -32.92 -19.76
CA TRP A 20 25.95 -31.70 -19.02
C TRP A 20 26.20 -31.84 -17.51
N LEU A 21 25.77 -32.95 -16.89
CA LEU A 21 26.00 -33.21 -15.47
C LEU A 21 27.50 -33.22 -15.13
N HIS A 22 28.31 -33.84 -15.99
CA HIS A 22 29.76 -33.84 -15.85
C HIS A 22 30.36 -32.43 -15.95
N ASP A 23 29.90 -31.60 -16.90
CA ASP A 23 30.35 -30.22 -17.05
C ASP A 23 29.97 -29.33 -15.85
N GLN A 24 28.84 -29.63 -15.19
CA GLN A 24 28.46 -28.98 -13.94
C GLN A 24 29.23 -29.50 -12.72
N GLY A 25 30.05 -30.54 -12.88
CA GLY A 25 30.79 -31.19 -11.79
C GLY A 25 29.92 -32.01 -10.84
N TRP A 26 28.73 -32.43 -11.29
CA TRP A 26 27.80 -33.19 -10.46
C TRP A 26 28.20 -34.67 -10.43
N ARG A 27 28.46 -35.20 -9.23
CA ARG A 27 28.85 -36.60 -9.03
C ARG A 27 27.65 -37.52 -8.82
N GLU A 28 26.59 -36.99 -8.21
CA GLU A 28 25.37 -37.72 -7.86
C GLU A 28 24.16 -36.80 -8.01
N LEU A 29 22.98 -37.40 -8.22
CA LEU A 29 21.70 -36.70 -8.24
C LEU A 29 21.20 -36.48 -6.81
N ARG A 30 20.51 -35.36 -6.58
CA ARG A 30 19.88 -35.07 -5.28
C ARG A 30 18.70 -36.01 -5.02
N PRO A 31 18.31 -36.24 -3.75
CA PRO A 31 17.18 -37.14 -3.41
C PRO A 31 15.89 -36.82 -4.17
N VAL A 32 15.55 -35.53 -4.33
CA VAL A 32 14.36 -35.12 -5.10
C VAL A 32 14.48 -35.46 -6.60
N GLN A 33 15.67 -35.34 -7.17
CA GLN A 33 15.92 -35.61 -8.59
C GLN A 33 15.82 -37.12 -8.85
N VAL A 34 16.37 -37.94 -7.95
CA VAL A 34 16.24 -39.41 -7.99
C VAL A 34 14.78 -39.83 -7.86
N ALA A 35 14.05 -39.29 -6.87
CA ALA A 35 12.66 -39.65 -6.62
C ALA A 35 11.70 -39.24 -7.75
N ALA A 36 11.98 -38.14 -8.47
CA ALA A 36 11.20 -37.71 -9.61
C ALA A 36 11.53 -38.44 -10.91
N LEU A 37 12.75 -39.01 -11.03
CA LEU A 37 13.31 -39.54 -12.26
C LEU A 37 12.40 -40.55 -12.97
N ASP A 38 11.93 -41.57 -12.23
CA ASP A 38 11.08 -42.64 -12.76
C ASP A 38 9.76 -42.10 -13.31
N HIS A 39 9.12 -41.24 -12.54
CA HIS A 39 7.80 -40.71 -12.85
C HIS A 39 7.85 -39.78 -14.07
N VAL A 40 8.91 -38.98 -14.21
CA VAL A 40 9.04 -38.06 -15.35
C VAL A 40 9.49 -38.77 -16.62
N LEU A 41 10.39 -39.76 -16.54
CA LEU A 41 10.80 -40.55 -17.73
C LEU A 41 9.64 -41.36 -18.31
N ALA A 42 8.78 -41.93 -17.47
CA ALA A 42 7.65 -42.74 -17.92
C ALA A 42 6.60 -41.92 -18.68
N ALA A 43 6.42 -40.64 -18.30
CA ALA A 43 5.47 -39.72 -18.92
C ALA A 43 4.03 -40.28 -19.01
N ASP A 44 3.61 -41.06 -18.02
CA ASP A 44 2.32 -41.75 -17.99
C ASP A 44 1.30 -41.11 -17.04
N ARG A 45 1.77 -40.21 -16.16
CA ARG A 45 0.97 -39.60 -15.09
C ARG A 45 1.39 -38.17 -14.80
N ASP A 46 0.54 -37.47 -14.05
CA ASP A 46 0.87 -36.15 -13.54
C ASP A 46 1.72 -36.28 -12.27
N VAL A 47 2.62 -35.32 -12.06
CA VAL A 47 3.58 -35.35 -10.95
C VAL A 47 3.64 -33.98 -10.29
N ILE A 48 3.70 -33.93 -8.97
CA ILE A 48 4.06 -32.71 -8.24
C ILE A 48 5.37 -32.98 -7.51
N VAL A 49 6.39 -32.18 -7.83
CA VAL A 49 7.70 -32.25 -7.19
C VAL A 49 7.82 -31.13 -6.18
N THR A 50 7.98 -31.51 -4.92
CA THR A 50 8.20 -30.60 -3.81
C THR A 50 9.64 -30.68 -3.33
N ALA A 51 10.30 -29.53 -3.27
CA ALA A 51 11.63 -29.41 -2.68
C ALA A 51 11.92 -27.96 -2.31
N PRO A 52 12.67 -27.69 -1.22
CA PRO A 52 13.04 -26.33 -0.85
C PRO A 52 13.64 -25.53 -2.01
N THR A 53 13.58 -24.20 -1.92
CA THR A 53 14.31 -23.30 -2.83
C THR A 53 15.79 -23.70 -2.87
N ALA A 54 16.38 -23.77 -4.07
CA ALA A 54 17.72 -24.34 -4.33
C ALA A 54 17.88 -25.87 -4.11
N GLY A 55 16.78 -26.61 -3.90
CA GLY A 55 16.75 -28.07 -3.78
C GLY A 55 16.93 -28.86 -5.08
N GLY A 56 16.98 -28.19 -6.23
CA GLY A 56 17.12 -28.84 -7.55
C GLY A 56 15.80 -29.27 -8.20
N LYS A 57 14.68 -28.63 -7.83
CA LYS A 57 13.32 -28.91 -8.36
C LYS A 57 13.23 -28.79 -9.90
N THR A 58 13.91 -27.80 -10.48
CA THR A 58 13.95 -27.61 -11.94
C THR A 58 14.64 -28.79 -12.61
N GLU A 59 15.83 -29.20 -12.17
CA GLU A 59 16.53 -30.36 -12.74
C GLU A 59 15.79 -31.68 -12.51
N ALA A 60 15.04 -31.81 -11.41
CA ALA A 60 14.22 -32.99 -11.16
C ALA A 60 13.17 -33.21 -12.27
N ALA A 61 12.66 -32.14 -12.88
CA ALA A 61 11.81 -32.23 -14.07
C ALA A 61 12.61 -32.25 -15.37
N PHE A 62 13.57 -31.34 -15.55
CA PHE A 62 14.16 -31.11 -16.88
C PHE A 62 15.28 -32.07 -17.27
N LEU A 63 16.01 -32.70 -16.33
CA LEU A 63 16.97 -33.76 -16.68
C LEU A 63 16.29 -34.94 -17.40
N PRO A 64 15.21 -35.54 -16.85
CA PRO A 64 14.49 -36.59 -17.56
C PRO A 64 13.76 -36.10 -18.81
N ILE A 65 13.13 -34.92 -18.79
CA ILE A 65 12.48 -34.35 -19.98
C ILE A 65 13.48 -34.19 -21.13
N CYS A 66 14.63 -33.55 -20.89
CA CYS A 66 15.65 -33.36 -21.92
C CYS A 66 16.21 -34.70 -22.41
N SER A 67 16.31 -35.71 -21.55
CA SER A 67 16.73 -37.06 -21.98
C SER A 67 15.77 -37.67 -22.98
N VAL A 68 14.48 -37.52 -22.73
CA VAL A 68 13.41 -38.01 -23.60
C VAL A 68 13.37 -37.25 -24.93
N LEU A 69 13.50 -35.93 -24.89
CA LEU A 69 13.53 -35.09 -26.11
C LEU A 69 14.80 -35.30 -26.97
N ALA A 70 15.93 -35.62 -26.33
CA ALA A 70 17.17 -35.95 -27.01
C ALA A 70 17.07 -37.31 -27.72
N ALA A 71 16.49 -38.31 -27.05
CA ALA A 71 16.25 -39.62 -27.67
C ALA A 71 15.33 -39.54 -28.89
N ASP A 72 14.27 -38.71 -28.84
CA ASP A 72 13.39 -38.47 -30.01
C ASP A 72 14.14 -37.82 -31.18
N ARG A 73 15.11 -36.93 -30.90
CA ARG A 73 15.96 -36.29 -31.91
C ARG A 73 16.90 -37.29 -32.55
N ASP A 74 17.59 -38.09 -31.74
CA ASP A 74 18.47 -39.17 -32.21
C ASP A 74 17.71 -40.21 -33.06
N ALA A 75 16.44 -40.47 -32.73
CA ALA A 75 15.57 -41.38 -33.48
C ALA A 75 14.88 -40.73 -34.70
N GLY A 76 14.98 -39.42 -34.89
CA GLY A 76 14.28 -38.69 -35.97
C GLY A 76 12.75 -38.67 -35.82
N THR A 77 12.22 -38.84 -34.61
CA THR A 77 10.77 -38.93 -34.32
C THR A 77 10.15 -37.61 -33.85
N VAL A 78 10.88 -36.50 -33.93
CA VAL A 78 10.42 -35.17 -33.52
C VAL A 78 9.22 -34.73 -34.37
N ARG A 79 8.10 -34.46 -33.69
CA ARG A 79 6.88 -33.94 -34.34
C ARG A 79 6.95 -32.42 -34.42
N ARG A 80 6.33 -31.86 -35.47
CA ARG A 80 6.19 -30.41 -35.60
C ARG A 80 5.24 -29.89 -34.51
N GLY A 81 5.69 -28.90 -33.73
CA GLY A 81 4.98 -28.33 -32.58
C GLY A 81 5.90 -28.21 -31.37
N VAL A 82 5.50 -27.40 -30.38
CA VAL A 82 6.18 -27.31 -29.09
C VAL A 82 6.07 -28.66 -28.38
N GLU A 83 7.19 -29.17 -27.87
CA GLU A 83 7.27 -30.46 -27.18
C GLU A 83 7.07 -30.31 -25.67
N VAL A 84 7.44 -29.17 -25.08
CA VAL A 84 7.27 -28.88 -23.65
C VAL A 84 6.75 -27.47 -23.44
N LEU A 85 5.66 -27.34 -22.69
CA LEU A 85 5.10 -26.06 -22.26
C LEU A 85 5.43 -25.85 -20.78
N CYS A 86 6.32 -24.91 -20.47
CA CYS A 86 6.64 -24.50 -19.11
C CYS A 86 5.93 -23.18 -18.78
N VAL A 87 4.95 -23.22 -17.88
CA VAL A 87 4.23 -22.04 -17.42
C VAL A 87 4.87 -21.53 -16.13
N SER A 88 5.22 -20.25 -16.10
CA SER A 88 5.86 -19.62 -14.95
C SER A 88 5.12 -18.34 -14.55
N PRO A 89 4.99 -18.02 -13.25
CA PRO A 89 4.20 -16.87 -12.79
C PRO A 89 4.86 -15.52 -13.08
N LEU A 90 6.17 -15.42 -13.24
CA LEU A 90 6.84 -14.12 -13.36
C LEU A 90 7.72 -14.06 -14.61
N LYS A 91 7.72 -12.90 -15.28
CA LYS A 91 8.61 -12.65 -16.44
C LYS A 91 10.09 -12.84 -16.08
N ALA A 92 10.49 -12.39 -14.89
CA ALA A 92 11.86 -12.55 -14.40
C ALA A 92 12.23 -14.03 -14.25
N LEU A 93 11.31 -14.86 -13.75
CA LEU A 93 11.51 -16.30 -13.63
C LEU A 93 11.58 -16.97 -15.01
N ILE A 94 10.81 -16.52 -15.99
CA ILE A 94 10.92 -17.00 -17.38
C ILE A 94 12.32 -16.74 -17.94
N ASN A 95 12.88 -15.53 -17.74
CA ASN A 95 14.21 -15.20 -18.24
C ASN A 95 15.32 -16.01 -17.57
N ASP A 96 15.17 -16.25 -16.28
CA ASP A 96 16.04 -17.14 -15.51
C ASP A 96 16.00 -18.57 -16.05
N GLN A 97 14.79 -19.15 -16.15
CA GLN A 97 14.59 -20.49 -16.68
C GLN A 97 15.07 -20.62 -18.14
N PHE A 98 14.85 -19.62 -18.98
CA PHE A 98 15.34 -19.61 -20.36
C PHE A 98 16.87 -19.76 -20.42
N THR A 99 17.59 -19.02 -19.58
CA THR A 99 19.05 -19.07 -19.53
C THR A 99 19.53 -20.43 -18.99
N ARG A 100 18.91 -20.91 -17.91
CA ARG A 100 19.26 -22.17 -17.26
C ARG A 100 18.97 -23.38 -18.15
N LEU A 101 17.76 -23.46 -18.70
CA LEU A 101 17.36 -24.53 -19.61
C LEU A 101 18.15 -24.46 -20.91
N GLY A 102 18.47 -23.26 -21.42
CA GLY A 102 19.33 -23.12 -22.61
C GLY A 102 20.67 -23.82 -22.45
N LYS A 103 21.31 -23.74 -21.28
CA LYS A 103 22.57 -24.46 -21.00
C LYS A 103 22.38 -25.97 -20.93
N LEU A 104 21.31 -26.45 -20.30
CA LEU A 104 21.00 -27.88 -20.18
C LEU A 104 20.67 -28.50 -21.55
N ALA A 105 19.89 -27.79 -22.35
CA ALA A 105 19.36 -28.29 -23.61
C ALA A 105 20.36 -28.15 -24.78
N ALA A 106 21.45 -27.40 -24.60
CA ALA A 106 22.45 -27.11 -25.63
C ALA A 106 23.13 -28.38 -26.18
N HIS A 107 23.56 -29.30 -25.31
CA HIS A 107 24.24 -30.53 -25.73
C HIS A 107 23.36 -31.44 -26.59
N ALA A 108 22.03 -31.37 -26.42
CA ALA A 108 21.06 -32.17 -27.16
C ALA A 108 20.40 -31.40 -28.32
N GLU A 109 20.89 -30.19 -28.64
CA GLU A 109 20.33 -29.32 -29.69
C GLU A 109 18.80 -29.10 -29.57
N ILE A 110 18.29 -29.06 -28.33
CA ILE A 110 16.87 -28.82 -28.06
C ILE A 110 16.65 -27.30 -28.03
N PRO A 111 15.81 -26.72 -28.92
CA PRO A 111 15.51 -25.30 -28.88
C PRO A 111 14.78 -24.92 -27.59
N VAL A 112 15.17 -23.82 -26.97
CA VAL A 112 14.48 -23.22 -25.82
C VAL A 112 13.99 -21.84 -26.21
N HIS A 113 12.75 -21.53 -25.85
CA HIS A 113 12.08 -20.29 -26.20
C HIS A 113 11.47 -19.65 -24.94
N ARG A 114 11.63 -18.34 -24.80
CA ARG A 114 10.90 -17.54 -23.81
C ARG A 114 9.79 -16.75 -24.47
N TRP A 115 8.67 -16.58 -23.77
CA TRP A 115 7.54 -15.84 -24.29
C TRP A 115 6.83 -15.04 -23.19
N HIS A 116 6.99 -13.72 -23.25
CA HIS A 116 6.25 -12.75 -22.46
C HIS A 116 6.12 -11.43 -23.22
N GLY A 117 5.47 -10.42 -22.63
CA GLY A 117 5.26 -9.09 -23.23
C GLY A 117 6.53 -8.52 -23.88
N ASP A 118 7.62 -8.49 -23.11
CA ASP A 118 8.88 -7.82 -23.48
C ASP A 118 9.77 -8.61 -24.48
N VAL A 119 9.37 -9.81 -24.92
CA VAL A 119 10.11 -10.57 -25.94
C VAL A 119 9.82 -9.99 -27.33
N SER A 120 10.88 -9.81 -28.14
CA SER A 120 10.78 -9.21 -29.48
C SER A 120 9.82 -9.93 -30.41
N SER A 121 9.20 -9.18 -31.32
CA SER A 121 8.31 -9.72 -32.36
C SER A 121 9.02 -10.72 -33.27
N SER A 122 10.32 -10.49 -33.55
CA SER A 122 11.16 -11.37 -34.37
C SER A 122 11.37 -12.75 -33.72
N ALA A 123 11.70 -12.81 -32.43
CA ALA A 123 11.86 -14.06 -31.70
C ALA A 123 10.54 -14.85 -31.65
N LYS A 124 9.42 -14.15 -31.38
CA LYS A 124 8.07 -14.73 -31.42
C LYS A 124 7.70 -15.27 -32.80
N ALA A 125 8.06 -14.57 -33.87
CA ALA A 125 7.79 -14.98 -35.25
C ALA A 125 8.59 -16.23 -35.65
N THR A 126 9.83 -16.36 -35.18
CA THR A 126 10.66 -17.55 -35.41
C THR A 126 10.02 -18.81 -34.83
N LEU A 127 9.56 -18.75 -33.57
CA LEU A 127 8.86 -19.88 -32.95
C LEU A 127 7.56 -20.21 -33.70
N ARG A 128 6.77 -19.21 -34.11
CA ARG A 128 5.53 -19.46 -34.87
C ARG A 128 5.76 -20.14 -36.22
N ARG A 129 6.86 -19.81 -36.91
CA ARG A 129 7.19 -20.42 -38.21
C ARG A 129 7.60 -21.88 -38.06
N ASN A 130 8.46 -22.17 -37.08
CA ASN A 130 8.98 -23.51 -36.82
C ASN A 130 8.87 -23.89 -35.33
N PRO A 131 7.67 -24.27 -34.85
CA PRO A 131 7.47 -24.62 -33.44
C PRO A 131 8.16 -25.96 -33.13
N SER A 132 9.10 -25.93 -32.18
CA SER A 132 9.83 -27.10 -31.67
C SER A 132 10.42 -26.81 -30.29
N GLY A 133 10.81 -27.85 -29.54
CA GLY A 133 11.53 -27.71 -28.28
C GLY A 133 10.68 -27.26 -27.11
N ILE A 134 11.30 -26.47 -26.22
CA ILE A 134 10.76 -26.05 -24.92
C ILE A 134 10.30 -24.59 -25.00
N LEU A 135 9.04 -24.32 -24.62
CA LEU A 135 8.48 -22.97 -24.51
C LEU A 135 8.23 -22.61 -23.04
N VAL A 136 8.87 -21.56 -22.56
CA VAL A 136 8.66 -20.97 -21.23
C VAL A 136 7.80 -19.71 -21.36
N ILE A 137 6.62 -19.67 -20.74
CA ILE A 137 5.58 -18.67 -20.98
C ILE A 137 4.79 -18.28 -19.70
N THR A 138 4.17 -17.10 -19.68
CA THR A 138 3.20 -16.73 -18.61
C THR A 138 1.78 -17.20 -18.95
N PRO A 139 0.87 -17.37 -17.97
CA PRO A 139 -0.55 -17.65 -18.25
C PRO A 139 -1.19 -16.63 -19.20
N GLU A 140 -0.98 -15.33 -18.96
CA GLU A 140 -1.55 -14.25 -19.77
C GLU A 140 -1.03 -14.28 -21.21
N SER A 141 0.25 -14.61 -21.38
CA SER A 141 0.84 -14.75 -22.70
C SER A 141 0.36 -16.00 -23.44
N LEU A 142 0.06 -17.08 -22.71
CA LEU A 142 -0.54 -18.29 -23.24
C LEU A 142 -1.99 -18.03 -23.69
N GLU A 143 -2.79 -17.33 -22.87
CA GLU A 143 -4.13 -16.85 -23.24
C GLU A 143 -4.09 -16.07 -24.55
N ALA A 144 -3.23 -15.05 -24.61
CA ALA A 144 -3.07 -14.22 -25.79
C ALA A 144 -2.55 -15.01 -27.01
N THR A 145 -1.84 -16.12 -26.80
CA THR A 145 -1.38 -17.01 -27.87
C THR A 145 -2.50 -17.88 -28.40
N LEU A 146 -3.34 -18.45 -27.52
CA LEU A 146 -4.52 -19.21 -27.92
C LEU A 146 -5.51 -18.33 -28.70
N LEU A 147 -5.80 -17.14 -28.17
CA LEU A 147 -6.73 -16.20 -28.78
C LEU A 147 -6.28 -15.76 -30.18
N ARG A 148 -5.01 -15.35 -30.33
CA ARG A 148 -4.46 -14.90 -31.64
C ARG A 148 -4.20 -16.02 -32.64
N SER A 149 -3.99 -17.25 -32.17
CA SER A 149 -3.73 -18.39 -33.06
C SER A 149 -5.03 -19.05 -33.52
N GLY A 150 -6.14 -18.86 -32.80
CA GLY A 150 -7.42 -19.48 -33.11
C GLY A 150 -7.29 -20.99 -33.32
N THR A 151 -7.74 -21.47 -34.48
CA THR A 151 -7.63 -22.88 -34.88
C THR A 151 -6.19 -23.35 -35.16
N LYS A 152 -5.24 -22.43 -35.41
CA LYS A 152 -3.82 -22.75 -35.60
C LYS A 152 -3.10 -23.12 -34.29
N ALA A 153 -3.75 -22.95 -33.13
CA ALA A 153 -3.20 -23.38 -31.85
C ALA A 153 -2.85 -24.89 -31.83
N THR A 154 -3.60 -25.72 -32.53
CA THR A 154 -3.32 -27.16 -32.71
C THR A 154 -1.95 -27.41 -33.35
N ALA A 155 -1.54 -26.61 -34.34
CA ALA A 155 -0.23 -26.76 -34.98
C ALA A 155 0.92 -26.37 -34.04
N MET A 156 0.66 -25.49 -33.06
CA MET A 156 1.66 -25.07 -32.08
C MET A 156 1.77 -26.05 -30.90
N PHE A 157 0.65 -26.57 -30.40
CA PHE A 157 0.62 -27.37 -29.16
C PHE A 157 0.30 -28.86 -29.36
N GLY A 158 0.05 -29.33 -30.58
CA GLY A 158 -0.28 -30.74 -30.85
C GLY A 158 0.83 -31.75 -30.51
N ALA A 159 2.09 -31.30 -30.50
CA ALA A 159 3.26 -32.14 -30.21
C ALA A 159 3.62 -32.23 -28.71
N LEU A 160 2.88 -31.58 -27.80
CA LEU A 160 3.27 -31.48 -26.38
C LEU A 160 3.44 -32.84 -25.71
N ARG A 161 4.64 -33.16 -25.23
CA ARG A 161 4.92 -34.33 -24.41
C ARG A 161 4.72 -34.05 -22.92
N TYR A 162 5.01 -32.82 -22.50
CA TYR A 162 4.91 -32.40 -21.10
C TYR A 162 4.36 -30.98 -20.98
N VAL A 163 3.67 -30.73 -19.87
CA VAL A 163 3.40 -29.40 -19.36
C VAL A 163 4.09 -29.29 -18.00
N VAL A 164 4.88 -28.25 -17.77
CA VAL A 164 5.49 -27.95 -16.48
C VAL A 164 4.83 -26.68 -15.94
N VAL A 165 4.38 -26.70 -14.69
CA VAL A 165 3.89 -25.52 -13.97
C VAL A 165 4.92 -25.19 -12.90
N ASP A 166 5.72 -24.16 -13.15
CA ASP A 166 6.73 -23.68 -12.22
C ASP A 166 6.09 -22.83 -11.12
N GLU A 167 6.63 -22.93 -9.90
CA GLU A 167 6.09 -22.32 -8.68
C GLU A 167 4.56 -22.52 -8.52
N LEU A 168 4.10 -23.77 -8.59
CA LEU A 168 2.68 -24.17 -8.53
C LEU A 168 1.89 -23.49 -7.41
N HIS A 169 2.49 -23.30 -6.23
CA HIS A 169 1.86 -22.65 -5.08
C HIS A 169 1.41 -21.22 -5.36
N ALA A 170 2.04 -20.50 -6.29
CA ALA A 170 1.69 -19.12 -6.64
C ALA A 170 0.34 -19.02 -7.36
N PHE A 171 -0.22 -20.15 -7.79
CA PHE A 171 -1.50 -20.21 -8.49
C PHE A 171 -2.64 -20.78 -7.62
N LEU A 172 -2.33 -21.46 -6.51
CA LEU A 172 -3.36 -22.12 -5.69
C LEU A 172 -4.28 -21.09 -5.02
N GLY A 173 -5.60 -21.27 -5.19
CA GLY A 173 -6.62 -20.38 -4.60
C GLY A 173 -6.60 -18.93 -5.11
N THR A 174 -6.21 -18.71 -6.37
CA THR A 174 -6.15 -17.38 -6.99
C THR A 174 -6.90 -17.32 -8.31
N GLU A 175 -7.38 -16.13 -8.71
CA GLU A 175 -7.94 -15.86 -10.04
C GLU A 175 -7.03 -16.34 -11.17
N ARG A 176 -5.74 -16.05 -11.02
CA ARG A 176 -4.70 -16.45 -11.97
C ARG A 176 -4.56 -17.96 -12.08
N GLY A 177 -4.78 -18.67 -10.98
CA GLY A 177 -4.86 -20.13 -10.97
C GLY A 177 -6.08 -20.67 -11.70
N ALA A 178 -7.25 -20.06 -11.52
CA ALA A 178 -8.44 -20.41 -12.29
C ALA A 178 -8.23 -20.20 -13.80
N GLN A 179 -7.57 -19.08 -14.18
CA GLN A 179 -7.18 -18.81 -15.55
C GLN A 179 -6.24 -19.91 -16.07
N LEU A 180 -5.18 -20.24 -15.33
CA LEU A 180 -4.23 -21.27 -15.69
C LEU A 180 -4.91 -22.63 -15.89
N ARG A 181 -5.80 -23.05 -14.98
CA ARG A 181 -6.55 -24.31 -15.14
C ARG A 181 -7.35 -24.35 -16.43
N SER A 182 -7.99 -23.24 -16.81
CA SER A 182 -8.69 -23.12 -18.10
C SER A 182 -7.75 -23.22 -19.29
N LEU A 183 -6.61 -22.53 -19.23
CA LEU A 183 -5.59 -22.56 -20.28
C LEU A 183 -5.01 -23.96 -20.48
N LEU A 184 -4.67 -24.66 -19.41
CA LEU A 184 -4.16 -26.03 -19.48
C LEU A 184 -5.18 -26.99 -20.10
N HIS A 185 -6.47 -26.83 -19.75
CA HIS A 185 -7.54 -27.60 -20.36
C HIS A 185 -7.70 -27.28 -21.85
N ARG A 186 -7.72 -25.99 -22.22
CA ARG A 186 -7.84 -25.54 -23.62
C ARG A 186 -6.65 -25.98 -24.49
N VAL A 187 -5.44 -26.03 -23.94
CA VAL A 187 -4.26 -26.57 -24.63
C VAL A 187 -4.45 -28.07 -24.96
N GLU A 188 -4.98 -28.87 -24.04
CA GLU A 188 -5.28 -30.28 -24.31
C GLU A 188 -6.44 -30.45 -25.32
N LEU A 189 -7.45 -29.59 -25.27
CA LEU A 189 -8.52 -29.56 -26.30
C LEU A 189 -7.94 -29.25 -27.69
N ALA A 190 -7.06 -28.25 -27.79
CA ALA A 190 -6.37 -27.90 -29.04
C ALA A 190 -5.43 -29.03 -29.52
N GLY A 191 -4.84 -29.81 -28.62
CA GLY A 191 -3.99 -30.96 -28.91
C GLY A 191 -4.74 -32.26 -29.25
N GLY A 192 -6.03 -32.20 -29.55
CA GLY A 192 -6.84 -33.38 -29.92
C GLY A 192 -7.36 -34.19 -28.74
N ARG A 193 -7.56 -33.55 -27.57
CA ARG A 193 -8.01 -34.18 -26.31
C ARG A 193 -7.05 -35.25 -25.77
N ARG A 194 -5.78 -35.19 -26.17
CA ARG A 194 -4.75 -36.04 -25.58
C ARG A 194 -4.44 -35.55 -24.17
N ARG A 195 -4.48 -36.45 -23.18
CA ARG A 195 -3.97 -36.18 -21.83
C ARG A 195 -2.46 -35.98 -21.91
N VAL A 196 -2.00 -34.77 -21.57
CA VAL A 196 -0.56 -34.46 -21.52
C VAL A 196 -0.14 -34.50 -20.05
N PRO A 197 0.92 -35.27 -19.69
CA PRO A 197 1.49 -35.26 -18.35
C PRO A 197 1.82 -33.84 -17.89
N ARG A 198 1.27 -33.45 -16.74
CA ARG A 198 1.53 -32.18 -16.07
C ARG A 198 2.49 -32.40 -14.90
N ILE A 199 3.50 -31.54 -14.80
CA ILE A 199 4.50 -31.56 -13.73
C ILE A 199 4.41 -30.24 -12.97
N GLY A 200 3.93 -30.26 -11.74
CA GLY A 200 3.94 -29.11 -10.84
C GLY A 200 5.25 -29.04 -10.07
N LEU A 201 5.91 -27.88 -10.06
CA LEU A 201 7.10 -27.63 -9.24
C LEU A 201 6.71 -26.68 -8.11
N SER A 202 6.95 -27.07 -6.86
CA SER A 202 6.70 -26.18 -5.73
C SER A 202 7.80 -26.26 -4.69
N ALA A 203 8.09 -25.12 -4.04
CA ALA A 203 8.95 -25.12 -2.86
C ALA A 203 8.31 -25.88 -1.69
N THR A 204 7.01 -25.65 -1.50
CA THR A 204 6.23 -26.07 -0.34
C THR A 204 4.75 -26.14 -0.70
N LEU A 205 3.98 -27.04 -0.09
CA LEU A 205 2.53 -27.12 -0.24
C LEU A 205 1.89 -27.23 1.14
N ALA A 206 0.95 -26.33 1.45
CA ALA A 206 0.17 -26.40 2.67
C ALA A 206 -0.84 -27.56 2.61
N ASP A 207 -1.50 -27.69 1.46
CA ASP A 207 -2.47 -28.74 1.17
C ASP A 207 -2.05 -29.47 -0.12
N PRO A 208 -1.39 -30.64 0.00
CA PRO A 208 -0.99 -31.43 -1.16
C PRO A 208 -2.17 -31.99 -1.95
N VAL A 209 -3.30 -32.29 -1.29
CA VAL A 209 -4.50 -32.85 -1.94
C VAL A 209 -5.10 -31.79 -2.85
N ALA A 210 -5.28 -30.57 -2.34
CA ALA A 210 -5.74 -29.44 -3.14
C ALA A 210 -4.78 -29.10 -4.29
N ALA A 211 -3.47 -29.19 -4.08
CA ALA A 211 -2.50 -28.97 -5.15
C ALA A 211 -2.61 -30.01 -6.26
N CYS A 212 -2.87 -31.27 -5.91
CA CYS A 212 -3.13 -32.34 -6.87
C CYS A 212 -4.42 -32.11 -7.66
N ASP A 213 -5.53 -31.78 -6.99
CA ASP A 213 -6.79 -31.44 -7.66
C ASP A 213 -6.66 -30.18 -8.52
N PHE A 214 -5.91 -29.17 -8.08
CA PHE A 214 -5.60 -28.00 -8.89
C PHE A 214 -4.88 -28.38 -10.19
N LEU A 215 -3.85 -29.24 -10.11
CA LEU A 215 -3.09 -29.67 -11.28
C LEU A 215 -3.96 -30.51 -12.24
N ARG A 216 -4.84 -31.36 -11.70
CA ARG A 216 -5.79 -32.18 -12.47
C ARG A 216 -7.21 -32.19 -11.85
N PRO A 217 -8.07 -31.22 -12.22
CA PRO A 217 -9.38 -31.06 -11.61
C PRO A 217 -10.31 -32.27 -11.73
N GLY A 218 -10.74 -32.79 -10.58
CA GLY A 218 -11.59 -33.97 -10.45
C GLY A 218 -10.86 -35.31 -10.56
N GLN A 219 -9.54 -35.30 -10.71
CA GLN A 219 -8.69 -36.50 -10.76
C GLN A 219 -7.38 -36.28 -9.98
N GLY A 220 -7.43 -35.50 -8.89
CA GLY A 220 -6.27 -35.24 -8.04
C GLY A 220 -5.60 -36.50 -7.51
N ASP A 221 -6.37 -37.56 -7.25
CA ASP A 221 -5.86 -38.85 -6.77
C ASP A 221 -4.94 -39.57 -7.77
N GLU A 222 -5.00 -39.21 -9.06
CA GLU A 222 -4.11 -39.74 -10.11
C GLU A 222 -2.74 -39.03 -10.14
N VAL A 223 -2.59 -37.92 -9.40
CA VAL A 223 -1.37 -37.11 -9.39
C VAL A 223 -0.37 -37.68 -8.38
N ARG A 224 0.87 -37.93 -8.82
CA ARG A 224 1.93 -38.44 -7.94
C ARG A 224 2.65 -37.29 -7.24
N LEU A 225 2.53 -37.21 -5.91
CA LEU A 225 3.35 -36.32 -5.09
C LEU A 225 4.73 -36.93 -4.83
N VAL A 226 5.77 -36.15 -5.10
CA VAL A 226 7.17 -36.43 -4.79
C VAL A 226 7.64 -35.41 -3.75
N ASP A 227 7.78 -35.87 -2.51
CA ASP A 227 8.36 -35.13 -1.40
C ASP A 227 9.38 -36.03 -0.69
N PRO A 228 10.69 -35.91 -0.99
CA PRO A 228 11.71 -36.71 -0.32
C PRO A 228 11.96 -36.27 1.14
N GLY A 229 11.32 -35.18 1.60
CA GLY A 229 11.61 -34.57 2.88
C GLY A 229 12.96 -33.85 2.90
N GLY A 230 13.10 -32.88 3.80
CA GLY A 230 14.36 -32.17 3.99
C GLY A 230 14.28 -31.20 5.15
N HIS A 231 15.36 -31.10 5.93
CA HIS A 231 15.49 -30.16 7.05
C HIS A 231 16.66 -29.23 6.76
N ALA A 232 16.37 -27.94 6.67
CA ALA A 232 17.41 -26.92 6.74
C ALA A 232 17.47 -26.45 8.19
N ASN A 233 18.64 -26.54 8.82
CA ASN A 233 18.88 -25.84 10.09
C ASN A 233 18.88 -24.34 9.80
N ILE A 234 17.93 -23.60 10.36
CA ILE A 234 17.79 -22.15 10.13
C ILE A 234 18.43 -21.41 11.29
N ARG A 235 19.29 -20.43 11.00
CA ARG A 235 19.75 -19.44 11.98
C ARG A 235 18.75 -18.28 12.00
N LEU A 236 17.97 -18.19 13.07
CA LEU A 236 16.91 -17.19 13.22
C LEU A 236 17.18 -16.29 14.42
N LYS A 237 17.00 -14.98 14.22
CA LYS A 237 16.93 -14.00 15.30
C LYS A 237 15.81 -12.98 15.05
N VAL A 238 15.03 -12.66 16.07
CA VAL A 238 14.02 -11.60 16.07
C VAL A 238 14.50 -10.48 16.99
N HIS A 239 14.54 -9.27 16.44
CA HIS A 239 15.00 -8.06 17.10
C HIS A 239 13.83 -7.14 17.38
N GLY A 240 13.62 -6.81 18.66
CA GLY A 240 12.63 -5.84 19.10
C GLY A 240 13.18 -4.41 19.04
N HIS A 241 12.33 -3.45 18.64
CA HIS A 241 12.63 -2.02 18.65
C HIS A 241 11.44 -1.27 19.23
N VAL A 242 11.72 -0.23 20.01
CA VAL A 242 10.68 0.62 20.62
C VAL A 242 10.63 1.95 19.90
N HIS A 243 9.45 2.35 19.44
CA HIS A 243 9.21 3.67 18.89
C HIS A 243 8.83 4.62 20.02
N THR A 244 9.77 5.47 20.44
CA THR A 244 9.50 6.57 21.35
C THR A 244 9.13 7.80 20.52
N SER A 245 7.88 8.29 20.65
CA SER A 245 7.59 9.66 20.26
C SER A 245 8.47 10.61 21.09
N PRO A 246 9.19 11.57 20.49
CA PRO A 246 10.06 12.44 21.27
C PRO A 246 9.23 13.27 22.25
N VAL A 247 9.40 12.99 23.54
CA VAL A 247 9.15 13.98 24.59
C VAL A 247 10.31 14.96 24.50
N SER A 248 10.01 16.23 24.24
CA SER A 248 11.03 17.27 24.15
C SER A 248 11.77 17.42 25.49
N ASP A 249 13.09 17.31 25.46
CA ASP A 249 13.96 18.14 26.29
C ASP A 249 15.36 18.23 25.66
N ARG A 250 15.75 19.47 25.36
CA ARG A 250 17.04 19.91 24.76
C ARG A 250 17.21 19.62 23.26
N GLY A 251 17.50 20.69 22.51
CA GLY A 251 17.69 20.69 21.07
C GLY A 251 18.89 19.87 20.58
N ALA A 252 18.69 18.57 20.41
CA ALA A 252 19.49 17.69 19.57
C ALA A 252 18.55 16.90 18.64
N GLU A 253 18.86 16.96 17.35
CA GLU A 253 18.34 16.21 16.20
C GLU A 253 16.90 15.66 16.25
N VAL A 254 16.07 16.21 15.35
CA VAL A 254 14.77 15.68 14.95
C VAL A 254 14.97 14.32 14.28
N GLY A 255 14.64 13.23 14.99
CA GLY A 255 14.28 11.94 14.39
C GLY A 255 15.25 10.78 14.61
N LEU A 256 15.26 10.17 15.80
CA LEU A 256 15.80 8.81 15.99
C LEU A 256 14.70 7.89 16.55
N GLY A 257 13.65 7.67 15.77
CA GLY A 257 12.62 6.66 16.06
C GLY A 257 13.09 5.23 15.74
N ALA A 258 12.22 4.23 15.99
CA ALA A 258 12.50 2.81 15.72
C ALA A 258 13.01 2.53 14.29
N GLU A 259 12.53 3.28 13.28
CA GLU A 259 12.99 3.14 11.89
C GLU A 259 14.48 3.48 11.71
N ALA A 260 14.97 4.51 12.41
CA ALA A 260 16.39 4.87 12.35
C ALA A 260 17.25 3.78 13.00
N ALA A 261 16.83 3.28 14.17
CA ALA A 261 17.50 2.17 14.86
C ALA A 261 17.53 0.89 14.00
N ILE A 262 16.45 0.59 13.28
CA ILE A 262 16.40 -0.50 12.31
C ILE A 262 17.38 -0.24 11.17
N ALA A 263 17.36 0.95 10.55
CA ALA A 263 18.26 1.30 9.45
C ALA A 263 19.74 1.20 9.86
N GLU A 264 20.12 1.72 11.02
CA GLU A 264 21.48 1.60 11.56
C GLU A 264 21.90 0.16 11.81
N ARG A 265 20.98 -0.69 12.27
CA ARG A 265 21.28 -2.11 12.48
C ARG A 265 21.44 -2.86 11.16
N LEU A 266 20.58 -2.58 10.19
CA LEU A 266 20.71 -3.11 8.83
C LEU A 266 22.04 -2.67 8.22
N PHE A 267 22.39 -1.38 8.33
CA PHE A 267 23.66 -0.84 7.85
C PHE A 267 24.87 -1.54 8.46
N ARG A 268 24.85 -1.81 9.76
CA ARG A 268 25.96 -2.51 10.46
C ARG A 268 26.05 -4.00 10.14
N THR A 269 24.93 -4.65 9.84
CA THR A 269 24.88 -6.12 9.75
C THR A 269 24.80 -6.67 8.34
N LEU A 270 24.40 -5.86 7.36
CA LEU A 270 24.11 -6.28 5.99
C LEU A 270 24.94 -5.48 4.96
N ARG A 271 26.21 -5.22 5.28
CA ARG A 271 27.21 -4.65 4.36
C ARG A 271 28.35 -5.64 4.12
N GLY A 272 29.02 -5.50 2.99
CA GLY A 272 30.18 -6.30 2.60
C GLY A 272 29.84 -7.71 2.13
N GLY A 273 28.55 -8.06 2.06
CA GLY A 273 28.05 -9.35 1.60
C GLY A 273 26.84 -9.20 0.68
N LYS A 274 26.11 -10.29 0.50
CA LYS A 274 24.87 -10.32 -0.30
C LYS A 274 23.66 -10.61 0.56
N HIS A 275 22.73 -9.66 0.59
CA HIS A 275 21.59 -9.71 1.49
C HIS A 275 20.29 -9.27 0.81
N LEU A 276 19.17 -9.73 1.37
CA LEU A 276 17.85 -9.25 1.04
C LEU A 276 17.19 -8.67 2.28
N VAL A 277 16.52 -7.53 2.15
CA VAL A 277 15.75 -6.91 3.23
C VAL A 277 14.31 -6.77 2.73
N PHE A 278 13.40 -7.57 3.27
CA PHE A 278 11.98 -7.51 2.92
C PHE A 278 11.24 -6.48 3.79
N ALA A 279 10.44 -5.64 3.15
CA ALA A 279 9.49 -4.74 3.79
C ALA A 279 8.08 -4.95 3.23
N ASN A 280 7.06 -4.67 4.04
CA ASN A 280 5.67 -4.98 3.70
C ASN A 280 4.99 -3.92 2.81
N SER A 281 5.63 -2.78 2.57
CA SER A 281 5.11 -1.75 1.67
C SER A 281 6.21 -1.17 0.78
N ARG A 282 5.80 -0.69 -0.40
CA ARG A 282 6.70 0.02 -1.34
C ARG A 282 7.29 1.26 -0.66
N GLY A 283 6.47 2.03 0.06
CA GLY A 283 6.94 3.19 0.81
C GLY A 283 7.98 2.88 1.87
N ALA A 284 7.85 1.75 2.58
CA ALA A 284 8.88 1.30 3.51
C ALA A 284 10.18 0.95 2.77
N VAL A 285 10.11 0.27 1.62
CA VAL A 285 11.31 -0.01 0.80
C VAL A 285 12.04 1.28 0.44
N GLU A 286 11.32 2.27 -0.07
CA GLU A 286 11.87 3.57 -0.45
C GLU A 286 12.47 4.32 0.74
N THR A 287 11.76 4.34 1.87
CA THR A 287 12.20 5.00 3.11
C THR A 287 13.48 4.37 3.66
N TYR A 288 13.58 3.04 3.73
CA TYR A 288 14.77 2.37 4.22
C TYR A 288 15.94 2.47 3.24
N ALA A 289 15.69 2.42 1.92
CA ALA A 289 16.72 2.60 0.91
C ALA A 289 17.36 4.00 0.99
N ASP A 290 16.54 5.07 1.09
CA ASP A 290 17.01 6.44 1.26
C ASP A 290 17.85 6.61 2.55
N ARG A 291 17.34 6.10 3.69
CA ARG A 291 18.06 6.16 4.97
C ARG A 291 19.41 5.43 4.91
N LEU A 292 19.46 4.25 4.31
CA LEU A 292 20.68 3.44 4.17
C LEU A 292 21.68 4.07 3.19
N ALA A 293 21.21 4.73 2.14
CA ALA A 293 22.03 5.53 1.25
C ALA A 293 22.65 6.72 2.01
N GLY A 294 21.85 7.47 2.77
CA GLY A 294 22.34 8.57 3.61
C GLY A 294 23.34 8.13 4.68
N LEU A 295 23.16 6.94 5.28
CA LEU A 295 24.16 6.34 6.16
C LEU A 295 25.46 6.00 5.42
N SER A 296 25.38 5.50 4.18
CA SER A 296 26.55 5.21 3.35
C SER A 296 27.35 6.48 3.04
N GLU A 297 26.66 7.58 2.72
CA GLU A 297 27.27 8.89 2.47
C GLU A 297 27.94 9.44 3.74
N ARG A 298 27.23 9.43 4.88
CA ARG A 298 27.77 9.89 6.17
C ARG A 298 29.04 9.15 6.59
N GLU A 299 29.03 7.83 6.46
CA GLU A 299 30.18 6.97 6.80
C GLU A 299 31.25 6.91 5.69
N ARG A 300 31.04 7.62 4.57
CA ARG A 300 31.94 7.69 3.40
C ARG A 300 32.30 6.33 2.81
N VAL A 301 31.30 5.49 2.63
CA VAL A 301 31.43 4.14 2.05
C VAL A 301 30.59 4.01 0.77
N PRO A 302 30.95 3.10 -0.15
CA PRO A 302 30.10 2.82 -1.32
C PRO A 302 28.68 2.42 -0.90
N ASN A 303 27.69 2.95 -1.59
CA ASN A 303 26.30 2.52 -1.38
C ASN A 303 26.10 1.12 -1.99
N GLU A 304 25.85 0.16 -1.11
CA GLU A 304 25.56 -1.24 -1.44
C GLU A 304 24.05 -1.54 -1.40
N PHE A 305 23.24 -0.57 -0.95
CA PHE A 305 21.81 -0.70 -0.72
C PHE A 305 21.00 -0.25 -1.93
N VAL A 306 20.20 -1.16 -2.49
CA VAL A 306 19.41 -0.91 -3.70
C VAL A 306 17.93 -1.25 -3.47
N PRO A 307 16.98 -0.39 -3.85
CA PRO A 307 15.56 -0.71 -3.76
C PRO A 307 15.12 -1.64 -4.89
N HIS A 308 14.12 -2.48 -4.63
CA HIS A 308 13.55 -3.40 -5.61
C HIS A 308 12.05 -3.68 -5.35
N HIS A 309 11.17 -3.15 -6.18
CA HIS A 309 9.73 -3.44 -6.18
C HIS A 309 9.11 -3.29 -7.57
N GLY A 310 7.87 -3.77 -7.74
CA GLY A 310 7.24 -3.91 -9.06
C GLY A 310 7.07 -2.61 -9.84
N ASN A 311 6.92 -1.51 -9.12
CA ASN A 311 6.71 -0.17 -9.65
C ASN A 311 7.97 0.50 -10.21
N LEU A 312 9.15 -0.04 -9.93
CA LEU A 312 10.39 0.46 -10.53
C LEU A 312 10.48 0.04 -12.01
N SER A 313 11.11 0.89 -12.81
CA SER A 313 11.41 0.60 -14.21
C SER A 313 12.19 -0.69 -14.36
N LYS A 314 12.10 -1.26 -15.56
CA LYS A 314 12.81 -2.50 -15.89
C LYS A 314 14.31 -2.35 -15.68
N GLU A 315 14.86 -1.21 -16.09
CA GLU A 315 16.27 -0.88 -16.02
C GLU A 315 16.76 -0.87 -14.57
N LEU A 316 16.00 -0.26 -13.66
CA LEU A 316 16.36 -0.22 -12.23
C LEU A 316 16.29 -1.60 -11.57
N ARG A 317 15.26 -2.40 -11.90
CA ARG A 317 15.15 -3.78 -11.40
C ARG A 317 16.29 -4.65 -11.91
N GLU A 318 16.58 -4.61 -13.21
CA GLU A 318 17.69 -5.35 -13.81
C GLU A 318 19.04 -4.94 -13.23
N PHE A 319 19.24 -3.64 -12.93
CA PHE A 319 20.44 -3.16 -12.25
C PHE A 319 20.61 -3.80 -10.86
N ALA A 320 19.57 -3.80 -10.04
CA ALA A 320 19.60 -4.42 -8.71
C ALA A 320 19.83 -5.95 -8.79
N GLU A 321 19.14 -6.65 -9.71
CA GLU A 321 19.33 -8.07 -9.95
C GLU A 321 20.76 -8.41 -10.41
N GLN A 322 21.34 -7.60 -11.31
CA GLN A 322 22.71 -7.78 -11.80
C GLN A 322 23.73 -7.59 -10.68
N ARG A 323 23.54 -6.58 -9.82
CA ARG A 323 24.41 -6.37 -8.65
C ARG A 323 24.35 -7.54 -7.66
N LEU A 324 23.17 -8.12 -7.43
CA LEU A 324 23.04 -9.32 -6.60
C LEU A 324 23.71 -10.54 -7.26
N LYS A 325 23.65 -10.67 -8.59
CA LYS A 325 24.29 -11.77 -9.34
C LYS A 325 25.82 -11.66 -9.37
N ASP A 326 26.38 -10.46 -9.45
CA ASP A 326 27.83 -10.24 -9.59
C ASP A 326 28.60 -10.79 -8.38
N PRO A 327 29.39 -11.87 -8.51
CA PRO A 327 30.12 -12.46 -7.40
C PRO A 327 31.19 -11.55 -6.79
N ALA A 328 31.63 -10.50 -7.49
CA ALA A 328 32.70 -9.61 -7.04
C ALA A 328 32.21 -8.42 -6.22
N ALA A 329 30.92 -8.09 -6.26
CA ALA A 329 30.37 -6.88 -5.64
C ALA A 329 29.38 -7.20 -4.50
N PRO A 330 29.53 -6.59 -3.31
CA PRO A 330 28.51 -6.66 -2.27
C PRO A 330 27.27 -5.86 -2.68
N ALA A 331 26.10 -6.38 -2.30
CA ALA A 331 24.81 -5.82 -2.65
C ALA A 331 23.72 -6.27 -1.66
N THR A 332 22.97 -5.30 -1.15
CA THR A 332 21.81 -5.52 -0.28
C THR A 332 20.58 -4.93 -0.94
N ALA A 333 19.64 -5.78 -1.35
CA ALA A 333 18.40 -5.32 -1.95
C ALA A 333 17.30 -5.13 -0.89
N ILE A 334 16.75 -3.92 -0.78
CA ILE A 334 15.56 -3.64 0.00
C ILE A 334 14.36 -3.85 -0.93
N CYS A 335 13.49 -4.80 -0.60
CA CYS A 335 12.51 -5.29 -1.54
C CYS A 335 11.15 -5.60 -0.91
N THR A 336 10.12 -5.62 -1.77
CA THR A 336 8.82 -6.22 -1.45
C THR A 336 8.85 -7.72 -1.79
N SER A 337 7.69 -8.38 -1.94
CA SER A 337 7.58 -9.77 -2.39
C SER A 337 8.17 -10.05 -3.79
N THR A 338 8.60 -9.03 -4.54
CA THR A 338 9.21 -9.19 -5.87
C THR A 338 10.44 -10.12 -5.92
N LEU A 339 11.23 -10.20 -4.85
CA LEU A 339 12.39 -11.10 -4.75
C LEU A 339 12.13 -12.34 -3.86
N GLU A 340 10.88 -12.58 -3.48
CA GLU A 340 10.45 -13.74 -2.71
C GLU A 340 10.47 -15.02 -3.56
N MET A 341 10.17 -14.86 -4.84
CA MET A 341 9.98 -15.94 -5.82
C MET A 341 11.27 -16.33 -6.55
N GLY A 342 11.25 -17.49 -7.22
CA GLY A 342 12.32 -18.34 -7.76
C GLY A 342 13.52 -17.75 -8.51
N ILE A 343 13.63 -16.43 -8.69
CA ILE A 343 14.66 -15.78 -9.51
C ILE A 343 16.05 -16.12 -8.96
N ASP A 344 16.97 -16.53 -9.84
CA ASP A 344 18.37 -16.67 -9.47
C ASP A 344 19.01 -15.30 -9.32
N ILE A 345 19.20 -14.87 -8.07
CA ILE A 345 19.89 -13.62 -7.71
C ILE A 345 21.28 -13.89 -7.11
N GLY A 346 21.83 -15.09 -7.33
CA GLY A 346 23.10 -15.50 -6.74
C GLY A 346 23.00 -15.95 -5.28
N ASP A 347 24.16 -16.09 -4.64
CA ASP A 347 24.29 -16.60 -3.26
C ASP A 347 23.97 -15.50 -2.23
N VAL A 348 22.77 -15.54 -1.66
CA VAL A 348 22.35 -14.66 -0.57
C VAL A 348 22.75 -15.28 0.78
N GLU A 349 23.44 -14.50 1.60
CA GLU A 349 23.94 -14.94 2.90
C GLU A 349 22.89 -14.80 4.01
N THR A 350 22.17 -13.67 4.02
CA THR A 350 21.18 -13.36 5.06
C THR A 350 19.96 -12.68 4.45
N VAL A 351 18.80 -13.05 4.95
CA VAL A 351 17.52 -12.39 4.69
C VAL A 351 17.11 -11.62 5.94
N ALA A 352 16.75 -10.36 5.79
CA ALA A 352 16.14 -9.56 6.83
C ALA A 352 14.67 -9.29 6.52
N GLN A 353 13.85 -9.14 7.56
CA GLN A 353 12.41 -8.86 7.47
C GLN A 353 12.09 -7.67 8.37
N ILE A 354 11.49 -6.62 7.82
CA ILE A 354 11.03 -5.44 8.56
C ILE A 354 9.52 -5.57 8.81
N GLY A 355 9.13 -5.51 10.08
CA GLY A 355 7.76 -5.73 10.52
C GLY A 355 7.33 -7.20 10.44
N PRO A 356 6.09 -7.53 10.88
CA PRO A 356 5.59 -8.90 10.84
C PRO A 356 5.62 -9.46 9.42
N PRO A 357 5.99 -10.73 9.20
CA PRO A 357 5.87 -11.31 7.87
C PRO A 357 4.38 -11.33 7.44
N PRO A 358 4.08 -11.22 6.13
CA PRO A 358 2.69 -11.22 5.66
C PRO A 358 1.98 -12.57 5.84
N GLY A 359 2.75 -13.66 6.01
CA GLY A 359 2.26 -15.00 6.30
C GLY A 359 3.41 -15.98 6.50
N VAL A 360 3.10 -17.18 6.99
CA VAL A 360 4.04 -18.27 7.25
C VAL A 360 4.60 -18.84 5.95
N ALA A 361 3.76 -18.99 4.92
CA ALA A 361 4.21 -19.39 3.58
C ALA A 361 5.22 -18.40 2.99
N SER A 362 4.92 -17.11 3.09
CA SER A 362 5.82 -16.05 2.61
C SER A 362 7.14 -16.05 3.37
N LEU A 363 7.07 -16.16 4.70
CA LEU A 363 8.26 -16.26 5.54
C LEU A 363 9.17 -17.43 5.14
N ARG A 364 8.59 -18.61 4.91
CA ARG A 364 9.34 -19.80 4.49
C ARG A 364 10.01 -19.63 3.13
N GLN A 365 9.32 -18.99 2.18
CA GLN A 365 9.89 -18.68 0.86
C GLN A 365 11.06 -17.70 0.95
N ARG A 366 10.91 -16.63 1.73
CA ARG A 366 11.96 -15.62 1.99
C ARG A 366 13.19 -16.26 2.60
N ILE A 367 13.03 -17.12 3.61
CA ILE A 367 14.15 -17.84 4.23
C ILE A 367 14.89 -18.72 3.23
N GLY A 368 14.14 -19.40 2.35
CA GLY A 368 14.70 -20.24 1.28
C GLY A 368 15.55 -19.47 0.25
N ARG A 369 15.56 -18.13 0.28
CA ARG A 369 16.49 -17.33 -0.53
C ARG A 369 17.90 -17.32 0.03
N SER A 370 18.07 -17.52 1.35
CA SER A 370 19.37 -17.56 2.02
C SER A 370 19.91 -18.98 2.19
N GLY A 371 21.22 -19.12 2.39
CA GLY A 371 21.84 -20.42 2.73
C GLY A 371 22.28 -21.25 1.53
N ARG A 372 22.89 -20.61 0.53
CA ARG A 372 23.47 -21.32 -0.62
C ARG A 372 24.89 -21.83 -0.32
N ARG A 373 25.32 -22.90 -1.03
CA ARG A 373 26.61 -23.63 -0.85
C ARG A 373 26.83 -24.34 0.49
N GLY A 374 25.76 -24.80 1.14
CA GLY A 374 25.84 -25.64 2.35
C GLY A 374 25.85 -24.87 3.67
N SER A 375 25.87 -23.52 3.62
CA SER A 375 25.66 -22.69 4.81
C SER A 375 24.19 -22.72 5.26
N PRO A 376 23.91 -22.78 6.58
CA PRO A 376 22.57 -22.64 7.12
C PRO A 376 21.86 -21.36 6.65
N PRO A 377 20.60 -21.43 6.17
CA PRO A 377 19.78 -20.25 5.92
C PRO A 377 19.76 -19.33 7.15
N THR A 378 19.93 -18.03 6.94
CA THR A 378 20.03 -17.04 8.03
C THR A 378 18.98 -15.96 7.84
N VAL A 379 18.15 -15.77 8.87
CA VAL A 379 17.05 -14.79 8.87
C VAL A 379 17.08 -13.91 10.11
N ARG A 380 16.92 -12.60 9.89
CA ARG A 380 16.86 -11.56 10.93
C ARG A 380 15.56 -10.77 10.81
N MET A 381 14.72 -10.78 11.83
CA MET A 381 13.49 -9.99 11.83
C MET A 381 13.65 -8.75 12.69
N HIS A 382 13.07 -7.64 12.27
CA HIS A 382 13.09 -6.36 12.98
C HIS A 382 11.66 -5.89 13.19
N ILE A 383 11.18 -5.98 14.43
CA ILE A 383 9.83 -5.62 14.81
C ILE A 383 9.85 -4.35 15.65
N ALA A 384 9.23 -3.30 15.13
CA ALA A 384 8.99 -2.08 15.87
C ALA A 384 7.60 -2.12 16.55
N GLU A 385 7.59 -1.78 17.84
CA GLU A 385 6.41 -1.59 18.68
C GLU A 385 6.44 -0.17 19.26
N GLU A 386 5.28 0.44 19.52
CA GLU A 386 5.22 1.77 20.13
C GLU A 386 5.62 1.76 21.60
N ALA A 387 6.14 2.84 22.16
CA ALA A 387 6.31 2.93 23.61
C ALA A 387 4.94 2.88 24.30
N LEU A 388 4.85 2.17 25.42
CA LEU A 388 3.62 2.17 26.20
C LEU A 388 3.46 3.45 27.01
N ASP A 389 2.27 4.01 27.00
CA ASP A 389 1.82 5.13 27.82
C ASP A 389 0.37 4.93 28.29
N ALA A 390 -0.15 5.91 29.04
CA ALA A 390 -1.50 5.84 29.59
C ALA A 390 -2.62 5.87 28.53
N ARG A 391 -2.30 6.16 27.26
CA ARG A 391 -3.24 6.27 26.14
C ARG A 391 -3.02 5.18 25.09
N SER A 392 -2.12 4.24 25.34
CA SER A 392 -1.81 3.16 24.41
C SER A 392 -3.05 2.34 24.10
N SER A 393 -3.30 2.12 22.81
CA SER A 393 -4.38 1.26 22.33
C SER A 393 -4.22 -0.16 22.87
N LEU A 394 -5.31 -0.93 22.80
CA LEU A 394 -5.30 -2.33 23.17
C LEU A 394 -4.25 -3.13 22.40
N GLU A 395 -4.07 -2.86 21.11
CA GLU A 395 -3.06 -3.53 20.28
C GLU A 395 -1.64 -3.24 20.75
N THR A 396 -1.34 -1.97 21.05
CA THR A 396 -0.03 -1.55 21.56
C THR A 396 0.24 -2.20 22.92
N GLN A 397 -0.76 -2.25 23.81
CA GLN A 397 -0.67 -2.94 25.12
C GLN A 397 -0.38 -4.44 24.99
N LEU A 398 -0.87 -5.07 23.94
CA LEU A 398 -0.67 -6.49 23.68
C LEU A 398 0.62 -6.78 22.91
N ARG A 399 1.29 -5.78 22.32
CA ARG A 399 2.48 -6.01 21.46
C ARG A 399 2.16 -6.94 20.29
N THR A 400 1.01 -6.70 19.65
CA THR A 400 0.41 -7.62 18.67
C THR A 400 1.34 -7.93 17.51
N ARG A 401 2.16 -6.97 17.05
CA ARG A 401 3.06 -7.13 15.90
C ARG A 401 4.19 -8.12 16.23
N LEU A 402 4.78 -7.99 17.42
CA LEU A 402 5.80 -8.92 17.90
C LEU A 402 5.22 -10.30 18.14
N VAL A 403 4.10 -10.41 18.85
CA VAL A 403 3.51 -11.70 19.18
C VAL A 403 3.00 -12.43 17.94
N GLN A 404 2.47 -11.71 16.96
CA GLN A 404 2.13 -12.27 15.64
C GLN A 404 3.37 -12.82 14.93
N THR A 405 4.49 -12.10 14.98
CA THR A 405 5.76 -12.56 14.41
C THR A 405 6.24 -13.84 15.08
N VAL A 406 6.19 -13.91 16.42
CA VAL A 406 6.53 -15.12 17.18
C VAL A 406 5.63 -16.28 16.78
N ALA A 407 4.31 -16.06 16.70
CA ALA A 407 3.35 -17.08 16.27
C ALA A 407 3.66 -17.64 14.89
N MET A 408 3.93 -16.76 13.91
CA MET A 408 4.27 -17.15 12.54
C MET A 408 5.60 -17.91 12.46
N VAL A 409 6.59 -17.52 13.27
CA VAL A 409 7.87 -18.23 13.38
C VAL A 409 7.68 -19.64 13.95
N GLU A 410 6.94 -19.77 15.06
CA GLU A 410 6.71 -21.09 15.65
C GLU A 410 5.91 -22.00 14.72
N LEU A 411 4.87 -21.47 14.06
CA LEU A 411 4.10 -22.22 13.06
C LEU A 411 4.96 -22.67 11.88
N MET A 412 5.91 -21.84 11.43
CA MET A 412 6.87 -22.23 10.40
C MET A 412 7.78 -23.38 10.86
N ILE A 413 8.26 -23.31 12.11
CA ILE A 413 9.10 -24.37 12.72
C ILE A 413 8.30 -25.68 12.80
N ASP A 414 7.01 -25.58 13.15
CA ASP A 414 6.04 -26.69 13.16
C ASP A 414 5.64 -27.14 11.74
N ARG A 415 6.16 -26.49 10.69
CA ARG A 415 5.91 -26.73 9.27
C ARG A 415 4.45 -26.51 8.84
N TRP A 416 3.69 -25.78 9.64
CA TRP A 416 2.37 -25.33 9.26
C TRP A 416 2.48 -24.19 8.24
N LEU A 417 1.55 -24.15 7.29
CA LEU A 417 1.44 -23.13 6.25
C LEU A 417 -0.04 -22.81 6.09
N GLU A 418 -0.36 -21.57 5.73
CA GLU A 418 -1.74 -21.18 5.45
C GLU A 418 -2.31 -22.03 4.29
N PRO A 419 -3.49 -22.63 4.45
CA PRO A 419 -4.15 -23.35 3.36
C PRO A 419 -4.66 -22.35 2.31
N PRO A 420 -4.50 -22.63 1.00
CA PRO A 420 -5.09 -21.79 -0.04
C PRO A 420 -6.62 -21.88 -0.02
N ASN A 421 -7.31 -20.78 -0.35
CA ASN A 421 -8.77 -20.79 -0.49
C ASN A 421 -9.17 -21.45 -1.82
N ASN A 422 -9.43 -22.76 -1.79
CA ASN A 422 -9.88 -23.50 -2.97
C ASN A 422 -11.40 -23.57 -3.13
N ALA A 423 -12.15 -23.01 -2.17
CA ALA A 423 -13.61 -23.00 -2.22
C ALA A 423 -14.16 -21.95 -3.19
N ASP A 424 -13.38 -20.88 -3.46
CA ASP A 424 -13.76 -19.84 -4.41
C ASP A 424 -13.81 -20.39 -5.85
N PRO A 425 -14.98 -20.36 -6.51
CA PRO A 425 -15.10 -20.77 -7.91
C PRO A 425 -14.43 -19.81 -8.91
N HIS A 426 -14.02 -18.60 -8.49
CA HIS A 426 -13.46 -17.54 -9.33
C HIS A 426 -14.33 -17.28 -10.58
N LEU A 427 -15.64 -17.07 -10.39
CA LEU A 427 -16.59 -16.90 -11.50
C LEU A 427 -16.32 -15.67 -12.36
N SER A 428 -15.64 -14.66 -11.80
CA SER A 428 -15.09 -13.53 -12.56
C SER A 428 -14.19 -14.02 -13.70
N THR A 429 -13.34 -15.01 -13.42
CA THR A 429 -12.49 -15.65 -14.43
C THR A 429 -13.31 -16.47 -15.42
N LEU A 430 -14.45 -17.05 -15.02
CA LEU A 430 -15.35 -17.72 -15.98
C LEU A 430 -15.91 -16.74 -17.02
N VAL A 431 -16.31 -15.52 -16.63
CA VAL A 431 -16.74 -14.47 -17.57
C VAL A 431 -15.66 -14.23 -18.62
N HIS A 432 -14.43 -13.99 -18.15
CA HIS A 432 -13.27 -13.79 -19.02
C HIS A 432 -13.04 -14.99 -19.95
N GLN A 433 -13.09 -16.23 -19.43
CA GLN A 433 -12.83 -17.43 -20.22
C GLN A 433 -13.94 -17.71 -21.26
N VAL A 434 -15.20 -17.37 -20.98
CA VAL A 434 -16.28 -17.41 -21.97
C VAL A 434 -15.98 -16.46 -23.13
N LEU A 435 -15.65 -15.20 -22.84
CA LEU A 435 -15.29 -14.21 -23.86
C LEU A 435 -14.09 -14.65 -24.68
N ALA A 436 -13.02 -15.11 -24.00
CA ALA A 436 -11.81 -15.56 -24.65
C ALA A 436 -12.06 -16.74 -25.60
N MET A 437 -12.91 -17.70 -25.21
CA MET A 437 -13.26 -18.83 -26.07
C MET A 437 -14.12 -18.43 -27.26
N VAL A 438 -15.11 -17.57 -27.07
CA VAL A 438 -15.96 -17.07 -28.16
C VAL A 438 -15.10 -16.30 -29.17
N ALA A 439 -14.21 -15.42 -28.70
CA ALA A 439 -13.29 -14.67 -29.54
C ALA A 439 -12.27 -15.58 -30.26
N GLN A 440 -11.66 -16.55 -29.56
CA GLN A 440 -10.68 -17.48 -30.14
C GLN A 440 -11.23 -18.25 -31.34
N HIS A 441 -12.51 -18.59 -31.32
CA HIS A 441 -13.15 -19.44 -32.32
C HIS A 441 -14.01 -18.65 -33.32
N GLU A 442 -14.05 -17.32 -33.23
CA GLU A 442 -14.93 -16.45 -34.02
C GLU A 442 -16.40 -16.87 -33.95
N GLY A 443 -16.78 -17.45 -32.80
CA GLY A 443 -18.12 -17.91 -32.50
C GLY A 443 -18.21 -19.37 -32.05
N LEU A 444 -19.04 -19.62 -31.02
CA LEU A 444 -19.27 -20.96 -30.48
C LEU A 444 -20.73 -21.12 -30.04
N SER A 445 -21.26 -22.34 -30.12
CA SER A 445 -22.57 -22.61 -29.52
C SER A 445 -22.48 -22.58 -27.99
N PRO A 446 -23.54 -22.14 -27.27
CA PRO A 446 -23.56 -22.13 -25.82
C PRO A 446 -23.20 -23.50 -25.20
N SER A 447 -23.67 -24.59 -25.82
CA SER A 447 -23.39 -25.95 -25.36
C SER A 447 -21.93 -26.37 -25.53
N ALA A 448 -21.24 -25.88 -26.57
CA ALA A 448 -19.82 -26.11 -26.77
C ALA A 448 -18.99 -25.39 -25.71
N VAL A 449 -19.33 -24.13 -25.41
CA VAL A 449 -18.66 -23.36 -24.34
C VAL A 449 -18.89 -24.01 -22.97
N TYR A 450 -20.13 -24.36 -22.64
CA TYR A 450 -20.46 -25.05 -21.38
C TYR A 450 -19.69 -26.36 -21.24
N ARG A 451 -19.67 -27.19 -22.29
CA ARG A 451 -18.95 -28.48 -22.26
C ARG A 451 -17.46 -28.28 -22.00
N ALA A 452 -16.85 -27.27 -22.64
CA ALA A 452 -15.43 -27.02 -22.52
C ALA A 452 -15.01 -26.39 -21.19
N LEU A 453 -15.81 -25.49 -20.61
CA LEU A 453 -15.45 -24.78 -19.38
C LEU A 453 -16.02 -25.40 -18.11
N CYS A 454 -17.28 -25.85 -18.15
CA CYS A 454 -18.01 -26.34 -16.96
C CYS A 454 -18.18 -27.87 -16.98
N GLY A 455 -18.43 -28.47 -18.14
CA GLY A 455 -18.66 -29.93 -18.25
C GLY A 455 -17.40 -30.76 -17.96
N SER A 456 -16.41 -30.67 -18.87
CA SER A 456 -15.11 -31.33 -18.71
C SER A 456 -13.99 -30.39 -18.23
N GLY A 457 -14.29 -29.09 -18.16
CA GLY A 457 -13.33 -28.03 -17.86
C GLY A 457 -13.12 -27.77 -16.37
N PRO A 458 -12.47 -26.65 -16.03
CA PRO A 458 -12.11 -26.34 -14.65
C PRO A 458 -13.27 -25.80 -13.78
N PHE A 459 -14.36 -25.29 -14.37
CA PHE A 459 -15.49 -24.67 -13.65
C PHE A 459 -16.64 -25.66 -13.41
N ARG A 460 -16.33 -26.86 -12.93
CA ARG A 460 -17.29 -27.98 -12.78
C ARG A 460 -18.42 -27.73 -11.79
N THR A 461 -18.24 -26.77 -10.90
CA THR A 461 -19.21 -26.39 -9.87
C THR A 461 -20.33 -25.48 -10.39
N VAL A 462 -20.32 -25.15 -11.69
CA VAL A 462 -21.32 -24.32 -12.36
C VAL A 462 -22.29 -25.21 -13.14
N SER A 463 -23.56 -25.18 -12.73
CA SER A 463 -24.65 -25.89 -13.39
C SER A 463 -25.02 -25.26 -14.74
N SER A 464 -25.73 -26.02 -15.58
CA SER A 464 -26.23 -25.50 -16.86
C SER A 464 -27.21 -24.33 -16.68
N ALA A 465 -27.96 -24.29 -15.57
CA ALA A 465 -28.89 -23.21 -15.28
C ALA A 465 -28.16 -21.92 -14.90
N GLU A 466 -27.16 -22.02 -14.01
CA GLU A 466 -26.30 -20.90 -13.63
C GLU A 466 -25.54 -20.35 -14.83
N PHE A 467 -25.01 -21.23 -15.69
CA PHE A 467 -24.34 -20.82 -16.93
C PHE A 467 -25.29 -20.08 -17.88
N GLY A 468 -26.53 -20.55 -18.02
CA GLY A 468 -27.56 -19.85 -18.79
C GLY A 468 -27.94 -18.49 -18.20
N SER A 469 -27.93 -18.34 -16.87
CA SER A 469 -28.09 -17.04 -16.19
C SER A 469 -26.94 -16.11 -16.51
N LEU A 470 -25.70 -16.60 -16.42
CA LEU A 470 -24.50 -15.85 -16.76
C LEU A 470 -24.51 -15.35 -18.20
N LEU A 471 -24.83 -16.20 -19.19
CA LEU A 471 -24.88 -15.79 -20.59
C LEU A 471 -25.92 -14.69 -20.85
N ARG A 472 -27.05 -14.70 -20.12
CA ARG A 472 -28.07 -13.65 -20.22
C ARG A 472 -27.57 -12.32 -19.66
N GLU A 473 -26.91 -12.32 -18.50
CA GLU A 473 -26.30 -11.11 -17.94
C GLU A 473 -25.20 -10.57 -18.87
N MET A 474 -24.32 -11.43 -19.38
CA MET A 474 -23.30 -11.05 -20.36
C MET A 474 -23.91 -10.45 -21.63
N GLY A 475 -25.04 -10.97 -22.10
CA GLY A 475 -25.78 -10.39 -23.22
C GLY A 475 -26.39 -9.03 -22.92
N ALA A 476 -26.99 -8.87 -21.73
CA ALA A 476 -27.54 -7.59 -21.27
C ALA A 476 -26.48 -6.49 -21.14
N ARG A 477 -25.22 -6.88 -20.88
CA ARG A 477 -24.05 -5.99 -20.79
C ARG A 477 -23.33 -5.76 -22.12
N GLU A 478 -23.91 -6.19 -23.24
CA GLU A 478 -23.32 -6.09 -24.59
C GLU A 478 -21.95 -6.77 -24.71
N LEU A 479 -21.69 -7.82 -23.91
CA LEU A 479 -20.47 -8.63 -24.02
C LEU A 479 -20.59 -9.69 -25.10
N LEU A 480 -21.77 -10.29 -25.19
CA LEU A 480 -22.08 -11.38 -26.12
C LEU A 480 -23.39 -11.10 -26.83
N ARG A 481 -23.48 -11.54 -28.09
CA ARG A 481 -24.73 -11.56 -28.86
C ARG A 481 -24.94 -12.93 -29.48
N SER A 482 -26.19 -13.33 -29.64
CA SER A 482 -26.53 -14.53 -30.41
C SER A 482 -26.72 -14.17 -31.88
N ARG A 483 -26.09 -14.92 -32.78
CA ARG A 483 -26.39 -14.92 -34.21
C ARG A 483 -27.64 -15.77 -34.48
N ASP A 484 -28.26 -15.58 -35.64
CA ASP A 484 -29.46 -16.30 -36.09
C ASP A 484 -29.31 -17.83 -36.13
N ASP A 485 -28.09 -18.34 -36.30
CA ASP A 485 -27.77 -19.77 -36.29
C ASP A 485 -27.46 -20.34 -34.90
N GLY A 486 -27.63 -19.54 -33.84
CA GLY A 486 -27.44 -19.93 -32.45
C GLY A 486 -25.99 -19.92 -31.96
N LEU A 487 -25.06 -19.37 -32.73
CA LEU A 487 -23.69 -19.12 -32.26
C LEU A 487 -23.62 -17.85 -31.42
N LEU A 488 -22.88 -17.91 -30.32
CA LEU A 488 -22.47 -16.74 -29.54
C LEU A 488 -21.32 -16.06 -30.26
N LEU A 489 -21.41 -14.74 -30.41
CA LEU A 489 -20.35 -13.85 -30.88
C LEU A 489 -20.05 -12.82 -29.80
N THR A 490 -18.87 -12.21 -29.85
CA THR A 490 -18.61 -10.98 -29.10
C THR A 490 -19.54 -9.86 -29.60
N ASP A 491 -19.96 -9.02 -28.67
CA ASP A 491 -20.74 -7.81 -28.95
C ASP A 491 -19.93 -6.55 -28.57
N LYS A 492 -20.46 -5.35 -28.77
CA LYS A 492 -19.75 -4.07 -28.73
C LYS A 492 -18.83 -3.89 -27.50
N GLN A 493 -19.29 -4.17 -26.29
CA GLN A 493 -18.45 -4.06 -25.08
C GLN A 493 -17.46 -5.23 -25.00
N GLY A 494 -17.89 -6.44 -25.40
CA GLY A 494 -17.04 -7.63 -25.46
C GLY A 494 -15.84 -7.45 -26.40
N GLU A 495 -16.06 -6.88 -27.60
CA GLU A 495 -15.02 -6.58 -28.58
C GLU A 495 -14.01 -5.57 -28.01
N ARG A 496 -14.49 -4.48 -27.40
CA ARG A 496 -13.64 -3.47 -26.75
C ARG A 496 -12.76 -4.08 -25.66
N LEU A 497 -13.32 -4.97 -24.84
CA LEU A 497 -12.57 -5.65 -23.80
C LEU A 497 -11.51 -6.56 -24.41
N VAL A 498 -11.88 -7.45 -25.32
CA VAL A 498 -10.98 -8.45 -25.92
C VAL A 498 -9.84 -7.82 -26.72
N ASP A 499 -10.11 -6.72 -27.42
CA ASP A 499 -9.10 -6.01 -28.23
C ASP A 499 -8.10 -5.23 -27.36
N HIS A 500 -8.46 -4.91 -26.12
CA HIS A 500 -7.59 -4.16 -25.22
C HIS A 500 -6.53 -5.07 -24.57
N TYR A 501 -5.28 -4.63 -24.53
CA TYR A 501 -4.16 -5.44 -24.03
C TYR A 501 -4.30 -5.89 -22.57
N THR A 502 -5.09 -5.15 -21.77
CA THR A 502 -5.35 -5.52 -20.38
C THR A 502 -6.27 -6.73 -20.27
N PHE A 503 -7.00 -7.15 -21.31
CA PHE A 503 -7.89 -8.32 -21.26
C PHE A 503 -7.23 -9.56 -20.66
N PHE A 504 -5.95 -9.78 -21.01
CA PHE A 504 -5.23 -10.99 -20.63
C PHE A 504 -4.88 -11.09 -19.14
N THR A 505 -4.97 -9.99 -18.37
CA THR A 505 -4.76 -9.99 -16.92
C THR A 505 -6.09 -10.08 -16.20
N VAL A 506 -6.31 -11.16 -15.45
CA VAL A 506 -7.57 -11.40 -14.73
C VAL A 506 -7.69 -10.65 -13.41
N PHE A 507 -6.58 -10.14 -12.87
CA PHE A 507 -6.54 -9.36 -11.65
C PHE A 507 -6.72 -7.84 -11.92
N PRO A 508 -7.17 -7.05 -10.93
CA PRO A 508 -7.31 -5.60 -11.05
C PRO A 508 -5.97 -4.91 -11.37
N ILE A 509 -6.02 -3.86 -12.18
CA ILE A 509 -4.87 -2.98 -12.46
C ILE A 509 -5.16 -1.64 -11.79
N GLU A 510 -4.27 -1.19 -10.91
CA GLU A 510 -4.37 0.15 -10.31
C GLU A 510 -4.10 1.23 -11.36
N GLU A 511 -4.74 2.39 -11.22
CA GLU A 511 -4.41 3.55 -12.05
C GLU A 511 -3.10 4.18 -11.56
N GLU A 512 -2.04 4.07 -12.38
CA GLU A 512 -0.70 4.52 -12.03
C GLU A 512 -0.22 5.69 -12.94
N PHE A 513 0.55 6.61 -12.36
CA PHE A 513 1.28 7.67 -13.05
C PHE A 513 2.72 7.24 -13.35
N ARG A 514 3.22 7.53 -14.55
CA ARG A 514 4.64 7.30 -14.90
C ARG A 514 5.52 8.39 -14.31
N VAL A 515 6.54 8.00 -13.55
CA VAL A 515 7.54 8.92 -13.00
C VAL A 515 8.69 9.05 -13.99
N VAL A 516 8.95 10.26 -14.48
CA VAL A 516 9.92 10.54 -15.56
C VAL A 516 10.92 11.60 -15.12
N VAL A 517 12.21 11.36 -15.38
CA VAL A 517 13.30 12.34 -15.19
C VAL A 517 14.05 12.49 -16.50
N ALA A 518 14.21 13.72 -16.99
CA ALA A 518 14.98 14.02 -18.21
C ALA A 518 14.68 13.08 -19.39
N GLY A 519 13.40 12.78 -19.62
CA GLY A 519 12.93 11.86 -20.68
C GLY A 519 13.10 10.37 -20.40
N SER A 520 13.69 9.98 -19.26
CA SER A 520 13.84 8.59 -18.83
C SER A 520 12.78 8.20 -17.80
N THR A 521 12.10 7.08 -18.00
CA THR A 521 11.10 6.57 -17.04
C THR A 521 11.77 5.87 -15.86
N LEU A 522 11.53 6.35 -14.65
CA LEU A 522 11.98 5.73 -13.40
C LEU A 522 11.06 4.60 -12.97
N GLY A 523 9.77 4.69 -13.30
CA GLY A 523 8.77 3.70 -12.91
C GLY A 523 7.35 4.25 -12.96
N THR A 524 6.48 3.67 -12.15
CA THR A 524 5.05 3.98 -12.06
C THR A 524 4.63 4.11 -10.60
N MET A 525 3.67 4.96 -10.26
CA MET A 525 3.14 5.06 -8.91
C MET A 525 1.66 5.44 -8.89
N SER A 526 0.91 4.83 -7.98
CA SER A 526 -0.47 5.21 -7.68
C SER A 526 -0.46 6.49 -6.83
N LEU A 527 -1.26 7.49 -7.20
CA LEU A 527 -1.41 8.72 -6.44
C LEU A 527 -2.55 8.56 -5.42
N GLU A 528 -2.20 8.17 -4.19
CA GLU A 528 -3.18 8.06 -3.10
C GLU A 528 -3.46 9.40 -2.42
N ASN A 529 -2.50 10.33 -2.51
CA ASN A 529 -2.61 11.70 -2.01
C ASN A 529 -2.40 12.67 -3.17
N PRO A 530 -3.00 13.88 -3.13
CA PRO A 530 -2.74 14.91 -4.13
C PRO A 530 -1.25 15.21 -4.22
N VAL A 531 -0.68 15.06 -5.42
CA VAL A 531 0.71 15.46 -5.73
C VAL A 531 0.64 16.71 -6.58
N ILE A 532 1.34 17.76 -6.17
CA ILE A 532 1.42 19.05 -6.88
C ILE A 532 2.87 19.37 -7.26
N PRO A 533 3.11 20.19 -8.30
CA PRO A 533 4.43 20.75 -8.56
C PRO A 533 5.06 21.39 -7.31
N GLY A 534 6.36 21.18 -7.11
CA GLY A 534 7.13 21.51 -5.91
C GLY A 534 7.07 20.47 -4.78
N SER A 535 6.24 19.43 -4.92
CA SER A 535 6.19 18.34 -3.93
C SER A 535 7.44 17.47 -3.99
N LEU A 536 7.93 17.03 -2.84
CA LEU A 536 8.99 16.03 -2.79
C LEU A 536 8.44 14.62 -2.91
N LEU A 537 9.23 13.72 -3.50
CA LEU A 537 8.90 12.33 -3.75
C LEU A 537 10.13 11.45 -3.45
N LEU A 538 9.92 10.29 -2.83
CA LEU A 538 10.93 9.22 -2.82
C LEU A 538 10.62 8.19 -3.90
N PHE A 539 11.58 7.92 -4.76
CA PHE A 539 11.42 6.90 -5.78
C PHE A 539 12.76 6.33 -6.22
N GLY A 540 12.87 5.00 -6.28
CA GLY A 540 14.13 4.34 -6.58
C GLY A 540 15.25 4.70 -5.60
N GLY A 541 14.91 4.87 -4.32
CA GLY A 541 15.84 5.10 -3.20
C GLY A 541 16.48 6.48 -3.22
N ARG A 542 15.87 7.41 -3.97
CA ARG A 542 16.36 8.77 -4.21
C ARG A 542 15.24 9.77 -4.00
N ARG A 543 15.64 11.01 -3.69
CA ARG A 543 14.75 12.15 -3.49
C ARG A 543 14.59 12.92 -4.79
N TRP A 544 13.34 13.22 -5.09
CA TRP A 544 12.90 13.91 -6.28
C TRP A 544 11.99 15.07 -5.90
N GLU A 545 12.01 16.13 -6.69
CA GLU A 545 11.02 17.20 -6.67
C GLU A 545 10.15 17.06 -7.92
N VAL A 546 8.83 17.14 -7.73
CA VAL A 546 7.86 17.10 -8.83
C VAL A 546 7.85 18.46 -9.51
N VAL A 547 8.26 18.50 -10.78
CA VAL A 547 8.26 19.73 -11.58
C VAL A 547 6.92 19.93 -12.27
N GLU A 548 6.29 18.84 -12.71
CA GLU A 548 5.04 18.88 -13.48
C GLU A 548 4.21 17.62 -13.22
N VAL A 549 2.88 17.80 -13.25
CA VAL A 549 1.89 16.72 -13.15
C VAL A 549 0.97 16.81 -14.36
N ASP A 550 1.13 15.89 -15.30
CA ASP A 550 0.23 15.71 -16.43
C ASP A 550 -0.81 14.64 -16.09
N ALA A 551 -2.03 15.06 -15.79
CA ALA A 551 -3.13 14.17 -15.41
C ALA A 551 -3.71 13.40 -16.60
N ASP A 552 -3.65 13.98 -17.81
CA ASP A 552 -4.25 13.40 -19.02
C ASP A 552 -3.38 12.25 -19.53
N ASP A 553 -2.06 12.47 -19.64
CA ASP A 553 -1.10 11.45 -20.05
C ASP A 553 -0.57 10.59 -18.88
N ARG A 554 -1.02 10.91 -17.65
CA ARG A 554 -0.65 10.26 -16.39
C ARG A 554 0.88 10.24 -16.21
N VAL A 555 1.52 11.39 -16.30
CA VAL A 555 2.98 11.56 -16.16
C VAL A 555 3.32 12.50 -15.02
N LEU A 556 4.30 12.12 -14.21
CA LEU A 556 4.94 12.96 -13.20
C LEU A 556 6.37 13.25 -13.67
N LEU A 557 6.62 14.50 -14.03
CA LEU A 557 7.97 14.96 -14.35
C LEU A 557 8.69 15.34 -13.06
N VAL A 558 9.87 14.79 -12.85
CA VAL A 558 10.64 14.99 -11.62
C VAL A 558 12.10 15.36 -11.87
N GLU A 559 12.68 16.11 -10.94
CA GLU A 559 14.09 16.50 -10.91
C GLU A 559 14.78 16.12 -9.58
N PRO A 560 16.10 15.91 -9.54
CA PRO A 560 16.81 15.55 -8.30
C PRO A 560 16.69 16.64 -7.22
N ALA A 561 16.31 16.25 -5.99
CA ALA A 561 16.14 17.18 -4.87
C ALA A 561 17.20 16.99 -3.77
N ALA A 562 17.73 18.11 -3.24
CA ALA A 562 18.80 18.09 -2.22
C ALA A 562 18.32 17.93 -0.76
N GLY A 563 17.01 17.83 -0.50
CA GLY A 563 16.51 17.57 0.85
C GLY A 563 15.02 17.84 1.06
N GLY A 564 14.47 17.21 2.11
CA GLY A 564 13.12 17.42 2.64
C GLY A 564 12.42 16.13 3.05
N ARG A 565 11.25 16.24 3.71
CA ARG A 565 10.55 15.09 4.30
C ARG A 565 9.73 14.39 3.21
N PRO A 566 9.87 13.07 3.06
CA PRO A 566 9.17 12.35 2.01
C PRO A 566 7.66 12.29 2.26
N PRO A 567 6.85 12.24 1.19
CA PRO A 567 5.40 12.07 1.30
C PRO A 567 5.09 10.68 1.87
N MET A 568 3.99 10.59 2.61
CA MET A 568 3.52 9.30 3.11
C MET A 568 2.93 8.50 1.95
N PHE A 569 3.56 7.37 1.65
CA PHE A 569 2.91 6.32 0.88
C PHE A 569 1.87 5.66 1.77
N GLY A 570 0.67 5.45 1.27
CA GLY A 570 -0.33 4.69 1.96
C GLY A 570 0.17 3.29 2.27
N SER A 571 -0.36 2.78 3.37
CA SER A 571 -0.19 1.39 3.74
C SER A 571 -1.05 0.56 2.80
N GLY A 572 -0.43 0.04 1.74
CA GLY A 572 -1.06 -0.99 0.90
C GLY A 572 -1.64 -2.09 1.81
N GLY A 573 -2.90 -2.46 1.55
CA GLY A 573 -3.66 -3.40 2.37
C GLY A 573 -2.88 -4.68 2.65
N GLY A 574 -2.66 -4.99 3.93
CA GLY A 574 -1.96 -6.19 4.36
C GLY A 574 -2.72 -7.47 3.96
N VAL A 575 -1.98 -8.57 3.80
CA VAL A 575 -2.58 -9.90 3.66
C VAL A 575 -3.34 -10.26 4.93
N ALA A 576 -4.57 -10.76 4.78
CA ALA A 576 -5.41 -11.20 5.90
C ALA A 576 -4.69 -12.27 6.74
N VAL A 577 -4.71 -12.12 8.06
CA VAL A 577 -4.06 -13.06 8.99
C VAL A 577 -4.98 -14.26 9.27
N ASP A 578 -4.44 -15.47 9.10
CA ASP A 578 -5.16 -16.73 9.29
C ASP A 578 -5.57 -16.98 10.76
N ASP A 579 -6.68 -17.70 10.93
CA ASP A 579 -7.24 -18.08 12.23
C ASP A 579 -6.26 -18.86 13.13
N THR A 580 -5.42 -19.70 12.53
CA THR A 580 -4.42 -20.49 13.23
C THR A 580 -3.31 -19.62 13.82
N VAL A 581 -2.95 -18.53 13.13
CA VAL A 581 -1.96 -17.57 13.64
C VAL A 581 -2.50 -16.87 14.88
N ARG A 582 -3.76 -16.39 14.85
CA ARG A 582 -4.40 -15.71 15.99
C ARG A 582 -4.60 -16.63 17.19
N ARG A 583 -4.96 -17.90 16.94
CA ARG A 583 -5.01 -18.95 17.98
C ARG A 583 -3.64 -19.23 18.58
N ARG A 584 -2.58 -19.28 17.76
CA ARG A 584 -1.20 -19.43 18.23
C ARG A 584 -0.74 -18.23 19.06
N MET A 585 -1.10 -16.99 18.66
CA MET A 585 -0.84 -15.80 19.48
C MET A 585 -1.46 -15.94 20.88
N ARG A 586 -2.73 -16.36 20.97
CA ARG A 586 -3.40 -16.61 22.27
C ARG A 586 -2.63 -17.65 23.11
N ALA A 587 -2.16 -18.73 22.49
CA ALA A 587 -1.36 -19.74 23.18
C ALA A 587 -0.03 -19.17 23.71
N ILE A 588 0.65 -18.29 22.94
CA ILE A 588 1.89 -17.62 23.36
C ILE A 588 1.66 -16.68 24.55
N TYR A 589 0.53 -15.97 24.59
CA TYR A 589 0.18 -15.13 25.75
C TYR A 589 -0.09 -15.96 27.02
N ARG A 590 -0.73 -17.12 26.88
CA ARG A 590 -1.01 -18.05 28.00
C ARG A 590 0.23 -18.77 28.51
N GLY A 591 1.17 -19.06 27.62
CA GLY A 591 2.40 -19.76 27.95
C GLY A 591 3.44 -18.88 28.64
N ASP A 592 4.41 -19.52 29.28
CA ASP A 592 5.59 -18.91 29.89
C ASP A 592 6.85 -19.07 29.02
N HIS A 593 6.85 -20.01 28.07
CA HIS A 593 7.97 -20.26 27.17
C HIS A 593 8.46 -18.99 26.47
N VAL A 594 9.75 -18.67 26.63
CA VAL A 594 10.41 -17.58 25.91
C VAL A 594 11.26 -18.18 24.80
N PRO A 595 10.93 -17.92 23.51
CA PRO A 595 11.69 -18.49 22.41
C PRO A 595 13.12 -17.97 22.34
N THR A 596 14.08 -18.87 22.12
CA THR A 596 15.53 -18.55 22.11
C THR A 596 15.96 -17.65 20.95
N PHE A 597 15.13 -17.57 19.90
CA PHE A 597 15.37 -16.70 18.76
C PHE A 597 15.09 -15.21 19.06
N LEU A 598 14.47 -14.87 20.19
CA LEU A 598 14.27 -13.46 20.59
C LEU A 598 15.57 -12.83 21.10
N ASP A 599 15.81 -11.56 20.78
CA ASP A 599 16.81 -10.76 21.50
C ASP A 599 16.24 -10.20 22.82
N GLU A 600 17.08 -9.49 23.57
CA GLU A 600 16.73 -8.97 24.90
C GLU A 600 15.52 -8.03 24.83
N THR A 601 15.53 -7.06 23.90
CA THR A 601 14.41 -6.13 23.72
C THR A 601 13.14 -6.85 23.29
N ALA A 602 13.21 -7.80 22.36
CA ALA A 602 12.04 -8.60 21.98
C ALA A 602 11.51 -9.46 23.14
N THR A 603 12.40 -9.98 23.99
CA THR A 603 12.01 -10.73 25.18
C THR A 603 11.25 -9.84 26.18
N GLN A 604 11.75 -8.62 26.41
CA GLN A 604 11.08 -7.63 27.24
C GLN A 604 9.68 -7.30 26.68
N LEU A 605 9.59 -6.98 25.39
CA LEU A 605 8.33 -6.66 24.73
C LEU A 605 7.33 -7.82 24.81
N LEU A 606 7.77 -9.08 24.62
CA LEU A 606 6.90 -10.23 24.83
C LEU A 606 6.38 -10.31 26.27
N GLY A 607 7.24 -10.02 27.25
CA GLY A 607 6.86 -9.91 28.66
C GLY A 607 5.81 -8.83 28.92
N GLU A 608 5.97 -7.65 28.31
CA GLU A 608 5.00 -6.56 28.38
C GLU A 608 3.65 -6.95 27.77
N GLY A 609 3.65 -7.61 26.60
CA GLY A 609 2.43 -8.09 25.95
C GLY A 609 1.70 -9.14 26.80
N ARG A 610 2.44 -10.07 27.43
CA ARG A 610 1.88 -11.04 28.39
C ARG A 610 1.30 -10.37 29.63
N ALA A 611 1.99 -9.36 30.16
CA ALA A 611 1.49 -8.58 31.29
C ALA A 611 0.19 -7.82 30.92
N GLY A 612 0.13 -7.25 29.71
CA GLY A 612 -1.08 -6.64 29.15
C GLY A 612 -2.23 -7.63 29.05
N TYR A 613 -1.98 -8.82 28.47
CA TYR A 613 -2.95 -9.91 28.34
C TYR A 613 -3.52 -10.35 29.70
N ALA A 614 -2.64 -10.55 30.70
CA ALA A 614 -3.03 -10.95 32.05
C ALA A 614 -3.81 -9.84 32.78
N ARG A 615 -3.36 -8.59 32.69
CA ARG A 615 -4.02 -7.42 33.29
C ARG A 615 -5.45 -7.25 32.79
N LEU A 616 -5.65 -7.45 31.49
CA LEU A 616 -6.94 -7.35 30.83
C LEU A 616 -7.81 -8.61 30.98
N ARG A 617 -7.26 -9.67 31.60
CA ARG A 617 -7.94 -10.97 31.81
C ARG A 617 -8.50 -11.57 30.52
N LEU A 618 -7.71 -11.53 29.45
CA LEU A 618 -8.13 -12.02 28.12
C LEU A 618 -8.15 -13.56 28.01
N ASP A 619 -7.96 -14.25 29.13
CA ASP A 619 -8.14 -15.69 29.22
C ASP A 619 -9.63 -16.05 29.26
N ASP A 620 -10.37 -15.32 30.10
CA ASP A 620 -11.79 -15.46 30.39
C ASP A 620 -12.66 -14.31 29.86
N ARG A 621 -12.06 -13.21 29.38
CA ARG A 621 -12.77 -12.05 28.83
C ARG A 621 -12.47 -11.85 27.35
N THR A 622 -13.51 -11.85 26.54
CA THR A 622 -13.44 -11.55 25.11
C THR A 622 -14.15 -10.24 24.74
N LEU A 623 -14.88 -9.63 25.68
CA LEU A 623 -15.58 -8.35 25.53
C LEU A 623 -14.98 -7.33 26.50
N ILE A 624 -14.43 -6.25 25.96
CA ILE A 624 -13.80 -5.17 26.72
C ILE A 624 -14.60 -3.89 26.50
N GLN A 625 -15.12 -3.31 27.58
CA GLN A 625 -15.75 -2.00 27.53
C GLN A 625 -14.68 -0.92 27.39
N ASP A 626 -14.80 -0.06 26.38
CA ASP A 626 -14.04 1.18 26.24
C ASP A 626 -15.01 2.36 26.06
N GLY A 627 -15.14 3.20 27.08
CA GLY A 627 -16.15 4.26 27.11
C GLY A 627 -17.58 3.72 26.96
N ARG A 628 -18.24 4.07 25.85
CA ARG A 628 -19.60 3.59 25.50
C ARG A 628 -19.58 2.43 24.50
N ASP A 629 -18.41 2.04 24.04
CA ASP A 629 -18.21 1.07 22.98
C ASP A 629 -17.69 -0.24 23.60
N THR A 630 -17.89 -1.35 22.90
CA THR A 630 -17.36 -2.66 23.32
C THR A 630 -16.45 -3.21 22.25
N THR A 631 -15.20 -3.50 22.62
CA THR A 631 -14.22 -4.15 21.75
C THR A 631 -14.22 -5.67 21.99
N VAL A 632 -14.33 -6.42 20.89
CA VAL A 632 -14.29 -7.87 20.84
C VAL A 632 -12.86 -8.34 20.56
N VAL A 633 -12.34 -9.19 21.44
CA VAL A 633 -11.04 -9.86 21.33
C VAL A 633 -11.25 -11.37 21.28
N ALA A 634 -11.60 -11.87 20.10
CA ALA A 634 -11.98 -13.29 19.93
C ALA A 634 -10.80 -14.22 19.61
N TRP A 635 -9.61 -13.68 19.31
CA TRP A 635 -8.44 -14.47 18.87
C TRP A 635 -8.70 -15.31 17.61
N ARG A 636 -9.55 -14.78 16.72
CA ARG A 636 -9.91 -15.40 15.45
C ARG A 636 -9.25 -14.66 14.28
N GLY A 637 -9.11 -15.37 13.16
CA GLY A 637 -8.54 -14.86 11.92
C GLY A 637 -9.37 -13.73 11.31
N ASP A 638 -8.74 -12.96 10.43
CA ASP A 638 -9.33 -11.74 9.89
C ASP A 638 -10.65 -12.02 9.13
N VAL A 639 -10.72 -13.10 8.33
CA VAL A 639 -11.94 -13.50 7.60
C VAL A 639 -13.09 -13.85 8.55
N VAL A 640 -12.79 -14.51 9.68
CA VAL A 640 -13.78 -14.84 10.71
C VAL A 640 -14.30 -13.56 11.38
N MET A 641 -13.39 -12.62 11.70
CA MET A 641 -13.73 -11.35 12.30
C MET A 641 -14.54 -10.44 11.35
N ASP A 642 -14.18 -10.39 10.07
CA ASP A 642 -14.90 -9.65 9.04
C ASP A 642 -16.32 -10.22 8.85
N THR A 643 -16.45 -11.54 8.84
CA THR A 643 -17.77 -12.21 8.77
C THR A 643 -18.62 -11.91 10.00
N LEU A 644 -18.02 -11.93 11.19
CA LEU A 644 -18.70 -11.56 12.43
C LEU A 644 -19.17 -10.10 12.40
N ALA A 645 -18.36 -9.19 11.85
CA ALA A 645 -18.75 -7.78 11.66
C ALA A 645 -19.97 -7.66 10.74
N VAL A 646 -20.00 -8.38 9.60
CA VAL A 646 -21.15 -8.40 8.69
C VAL A 646 -22.39 -8.98 9.39
N LEU A 647 -22.25 -10.07 10.15
CA LEU A 647 -23.35 -10.67 10.92
C LEU A 647 -23.94 -9.69 11.94
N LEU A 648 -23.11 -9.03 12.73
CA LEU A 648 -23.56 -8.06 13.74
C LEU A 648 -24.20 -6.83 13.08
N ALA A 649 -23.60 -6.32 12.00
CA ALA A 649 -24.14 -5.18 11.25
C ALA A 649 -25.50 -5.49 10.61
N ALA A 650 -25.69 -6.70 10.07
CA ALA A 650 -26.97 -7.16 9.54
C ALA A 650 -28.08 -7.21 10.61
N HIS A 651 -27.72 -7.24 11.89
CA HIS A 651 -28.63 -7.19 13.05
C HIS A 651 -28.64 -5.81 13.74
N GLY A 652 -28.19 -4.76 13.03
CA GLY A 652 -28.34 -3.36 13.47
C GLY A 652 -27.19 -2.82 14.34
N ALA A 653 -26.14 -3.60 14.58
CA ALA A 653 -24.96 -3.13 15.31
C ALA A 653 -24.11 -2.18 14.46
N ARG A 654 -23.53 -1.15 15.07
CA ARG A 654 -22.54 -0.28 14.43
C ARG A 654 -21.16 -0.81 14.73
N VAL A 655 -20.53 -1.43 13.73
CA VAL A 655 -19.27 -2.16 13.89
C VAL A 655 -18.15 -1.43 13.16
N GLU A 656 -17.04 -1.23 13.87
CA GLU A 656 -15.76 -0.77 13.33
C GLU A 656 -14.74 -1.91 13.49
N ARG A 657 -13.92 -2.12 12.45
CA ARG A 657 -12.90 -3.16 12.44
C ARG A 657 -11.52 -2.51 12.44
N ASP A 658 -10.70 -2.89 13.40
CA ASP A 658 -9.29 -2.50 13.48
C ASP A 658 -8.43 -3.75 13.64
N HIS A 659 -7.75 -4.15 12.57
CA HIS A 659 -6.90 -5.35 12.52
C HIS A 659 -7.53 -6.61 13.17
N MET A 660 -7.12 -6.98 14.39
CA MET A 660 -7.64 -8.18 15.07
C MET A 660 -8.81 -7.90 16.02
N LEU A 661 -9.19 -6.64 16.15
CA LEU A 661 -10.20 -6.12 17.04
C LEU A 661 -11.45 -5.73 16.25
N LEU A 662 -12.60 -5.91 16.89
CA LEU A 662 -13.89 -5.48 16.38
C LEU A 662 -14.57 -4.64 17.46
N THR A 663 -14.80 -3.36 17.18
CA THR A 663 -15.42 -2.43 18.12
C THR A 663 -16.88 -2.22 17.74
N VAL A 664 -17.79 -2.45 18.68
CA VAL A 664 -19.22 -2.20 18.53
C VAL A 664 -19.58 -0.91 19.25
N ALA A 665 -19.94 0.11 18.48
CA ALA A 665 -20.18 1.44 18.99
C ALA A 665 -21.50 1.53 19.78
N GLY A 666 -21.48 2.26 20.90
CA GLY A 666 -22.65 2.57 21.72
C GLY A 666 -23.32 1.34 22.35
N THR A 667 -22.58 0.25 22.54
CA THR A 667 -23.09 -1.02 23.05
C THR A 667 -22.22 -1.47 24.23
N THR A 668 -22.84 -1.87 25.34
CA THR A 668 -22.17 -2.47 26.50
C THR A 668 -21.89 -3.97 26.28
N PRO A 669 -20.96 -4.60 27.02
CA PRO A 669 -20.71 -6.03 26.92
C PRO A 669 -21.96 -6.90 27.11
N ASP A 670 -22.83 -6.53 28.06
CA ASP A 670 -24.07 -7.25 28.36
C ASP A 670 -25.06 -7.16 27.18
N GLU A 671 -25.21 -5.97 26.61
CA GLU A 671 -26.07 -5.75 25.43
C GLU A 671 -25.52 -6.50 24.20
N LEU A 672 -24.21 -6.46 23.99
CA LEU A 672 -23.57 -7.18 22.89
C LEU A 672 -23.69 -8.70 23.08
N GLN A 673 -23.54 -9.20 24.31
CA GLN A 673 -23.74 -10.62 24.60
C GLN A 673 -25.19 -11.03 24.36
N ALA A 674 -26.17 -10.22 24.80
CA ALA A 674 -27.58 -10.48 24.56
C ALA A 674 -27.90 -10.49 23.06
N LEU A 675 -27.32 -9.57 22.28
CA LEU A 675 -27.43 -9.55 20.82
C LEU A 675 -26.84 -10.84 20.21
N CYS A 676 -25.63 -11.22 20.60
CA CYS A 676 -25.00 -12.47 20.16
C CYS A 676 -25.86 -13.70 20.52
N ALA A 677 -26.42 -13.76 21.72
CA ALA A 677 -27.29 -14.84 22.16
C ALA A 677 -28.60 -14.90 21.35
N ALA A 678 -29.20 -13.74 21.04
CA ALA A 678 -30.39 -13.66 20.21
C ALA A 678 -30.13 -14.15 18.78
N ILE A 679 -28.98 -13.77 18.19
CA ILE A 679 -28.56 -14.25 16.86
C ILE A 679 -28.31 -15.77 16.92
N ALA A 680 -27.58 -16.24 17.94
CA ALA A 680 -27.22 -17.65 18.11
C ALA A 680 -28.42 -18.60 18.29
N ALA A 681 -29.54 -18.09 18.80
CA ALA A 681 -30.78 -18.83 18.99
C ALA A 681 -31.53 -19.09 17.67
N GLY A 682 -31.24 -18.31 16.62
CA GLY A 682 -31.76 -18.54 15.28
C GLY A 682 -31.07 -19.69 14.53
N PRO A 683 -31.58 -20.08 13.35
CA PRO A 683 -30.86 -20.99 12.46
C PRO A 683 -29.55 -20.34 11.98
N ALA A 684 -28.54 -21.16 11.69
CA ALA A 684 -27.31 -20.67 11.09
C ALA A 684 -27.62 -19.96 9.76
N VAL A 685 -27.05 -18.77 9.57
CA VAL A 685 -27.28 -17.95 8.38
C VAL A 685 -26.67 -18.62 7.16
N ASP A 686 -27.41 -18.63 6.04
CA ASP A 686 -26.87 -19.08 4.76
C ASP A 686 -25.78 -18.10 4.26
N PRO A 687 -24.57 -18.57 3.88
CA PRO A 687 -23.48 -17.68 3.47
C PRO A 687 -23.82 -16.79 2.26
N VAL A 688 -24.61 -17.28 1.32
CA VAL A 688 -25.00 -16.51 0.12
C VAL A 688 -26.01 -15.44 0.52
N ALA A 689 -26.98 -15.76 1.37
CA ALA A 689 -27.92 -14.80 1.93
C ALA A 689 -27.21 -13.70 2.75
N LEU A 690 -26.17 -14.03 3.52
CA LEU A 690 -25.36 -13.04 4.22
C LEU A 690 -24.55 -12.16 3.25
N ALA A 691 -23.97 -12.76 2.21
CA ALA A 691 -23.29 -11.99 1.17
C ALA A 691 -24.24 -11.00 0.49
N ALA A 692 -25.50 -11.37 0.26
CA ALA A 692 -26.51 -10.50 -0.35
C ALA A 692 -26.73 -9.19 0.43
N THR A 693 -26.50 -9.17 1.76
CA THR A 693 -26.62 -7.95 2.57
C THR A 693 -25.44 -6.98 2.42
N VAL A 694 -24.34 -7.41 1.81
CA VAL A 694 -23.16 -6.58 1.60
C VAL A 694 -23.34 -5.72 0.33
N PRO A 695 -23.28 -4.38 0.44
CA PRO A 695 -23.52 -3.50 -0.70
C PRO A 695 -22.35 -3.48 -1.70
N VAL A 696 -21.09 -3.54 -1.22
CA VAL A 696 -19.89 -3.51 -2.07
C VAL A 696 -19.21 -4.89 -2.04
N LYS A 697 -19.39 -5.66 -3.11
CA LYS A 697 -18.90 -7.05 -3.24
C LYS A 697 -17.84 -7.24 -4.33
N GLN A 698 -17.83 -6.36 -5.31
CA GLN A 698 -16.93 -6.46 -6.47
C GLN A 698 -15.48 -6.30 -6.00
N SER A 699 -14.66 -7.30 -6.27
CA SER A 699 -13.24 -7.31 -5.90
C SER A 699 -12.35 -7.91 -6.97
N GLU A 700 -12.89 -8.84 -7.76
CA GLU A 700 -12.24 -9.38 -8.96
C GLU A 700 -12.67 -8.59 -10.20
N ARG A 701 -11.81 -8.59 -11.22
CA ARG A 701 -11.90 -7.64 -12.34
C ARG A 701 -13.21 -7.69 -13.12
N PHE A 702 -13.79 -8.87 -13.30
CA PHE A 702 -15.00 -9.08 -14.11
C PHE A 702 -16.24 -9.32 -13.25
N ASP A 703 -16.19 -9.02 -11.94
CA ASP A 703 -17.31 -9.21 -11.01
C ASP A 703 -18.53 -8.37 -11.41
N GLU A 704 -18.31 -7.23 -12.08
CA GLU A 704 -19.38 -6.35 -12.56
C GLU A 704 -20.32 -7.01 -13.59
N TYR A 705 -19.87 -8.09 -14.25
CA TYR A 705 -20.61 -8.83 -15.28
C TYR A 705 -21.24 -10.12 -14.75
N LEU A 706 -21.12 -10.40 -13.45
CA LEU A 706 -21.77 -11.54 -12.82
C LEU A 706 -23.23 -11.20 -12.46
N PRO A 707 -24.16 -12.15 -12.64
CA PRO A 707 -25.47 -12.08 -12.00
C PRO A 707 -25.33 -11.96 -10.48
N ALA A 708 -26.21 -11.21 -9.82
CA ALA A 708 -26.16 -10.95 -8.38
C ALA A 708 -25.99 -12.23 -7.53
N GLU A 709 -26.75 -13.29 -7.84
CA GLU A 709 -26.67 -14.57 -7.13
C GLU A 709 -25.28 -15.24 -7.25
N LEU A 710 -24.65 -15.16 -8.42
CA LEU A 710 -23.31 -15.71 -8.65
C LEU A 710 -22.22 -14.85 -8.01
N LEU A 711 -22.44 -13.53 -7.96
CA LEU A 711 -21.57 -12.59 -7.24
C LEU A 711 -21.64 -12.85 -5.72
N ASP A 712 -22.84 -13.04 -5.18
CA ASP A 712 -23.08 -13.37 -3.76
C ASP A 712 -22.41 -14.68 -3.39
N ARG A 713 -22.55 -15.71 -4.24
CA ARG A 713 -21.87 -16.99 -4.07
C ARG A 713 -20.36 -16.84 -4.03
N SER A 714 -19.77 -16.14 -5.02
CA SER A 714 -18.31 -15.93 -5.09
C SER A 714 -17.79 -15.13 -3.89
N TYR A 715 -18.50 -14.06 -3.52
CA TYR A 715 -18.17 -13.25 -2.35
C TYR A 715 -18.21 -14.07 -1.07
N SER A 716 -19.26 -14.89 -0.88
CA SER A 716 -19.43 -15.71 0.32
C SER A 716 -18.27 -16.69 0.52
N THR A 717 -17.79 -17.33 -0.53
CA THR A 717 -16.65 -18.26 -0.44
C THR A 717 -15.30 -17.57 -0.28
N ARG A 718 -15.19 -16.33 -0.76
CA ARG A 718 -13.92 -15.57 -0.76
C ARG A 718 -13.68 -14.82 0.53
N ARG A 719 -14.75 -14.22 1.09
CA ARG A 719 -14.67 -13.23 2.16
C ARG A 719 -15.42 -13.63 3.42
N LEU A 720 -16.23 -14.69 3.40
CA LEU A 720 -17.02 -15.12 4.55
C LEU A 720 -16.61 -16.50 5.06
N ASP A 721 -16.46 -16.63 6.37
CA ASP A 721 -16.30 -17.90 7.09
C ASP A 721 -17.42 -18.03 8.12
N VAL A 722 -18.63 -18.32 7.63
CA VAL A 722 -19.82 -18.42 8.46
C VAL A 722 -19.70 -19.51 9.54
N PRO A 723 -19.20 -20.74 9.27
CA PRO A 723 -19.12 -21.79 10.30
C PRO A 723 -18.27 -21.38 11.51
N ASN A 724 -17.08 -20.81 11.28
CA ASN A 724 -16.21 -20.38 12.37
C ASN A 724 -16.75 -19.13 13.07
N SER A 725 -17.33 -18.20 12.32
CA SER A 725 -17.92 -16.97 12.88
C SER A 725 -19.14 -17.26 13.74
N TRP A 726 -19.96 -18.22 13.33
CA TRP A 726 -21.10 -18.70 14.09
C TRP A 726 -20.68 -19.39 15.40
N THR A 727 -19.58 -20.14 15.36
CA THR A 727 -18.97 -20.72 16.56
C THR A 727 -18.49 -19.62 17.51
N THR A 728 -17.76 -18.63 16.98
CA THR A 728 -17.30 -17.47 17.76
C THR A 728 -18.47 -16.69 18.36
N LEU A 729 -19.54 -16.47 17.60
CA LEU A 729 -20.74 -15.77 18.06
C LEU A 729 -21.41 -16.50 19.25
N ARG A 730 -21.42 -17.84 19.24
CA ARG A 730 -21.89 -18.64 20.38
C ARG A 730 -20.96 -18.56 21.59
N GLU A 731 -19.65 -18.51 21.37
CA GLU A 731 -18.67 -18.29 22.45
C GLU A 731 -18.86 -16.92 23.10
N LEU A 732 -19.09 -15.87 22.30
CA LEU A 732 -19.39 -14.53 22.79
C LEU A 732 -20.72 -14.49 23.56
N ALA A 733 -21.74 -15.21 23.10
CA ALA A 733 -23.01 -15.36 23.82
C ALA A 733 -22.87 -16.03 25.19
N GLY A 734 -21.86 -16.88 25.38
CA GLY A 734 -21.59 -17.58 26.64
C GLY A 734 -20.52 -16.94 27.54
N SER A 735 -19.86 -15.86 27.11
CA SER A 735 -18.74 -15.25 27.85
C SER A 735 -19.22 -14.54 29.12
N ALA A 736 -18.41 -14.55 30.19
CA ALA A 736 -18.71 -13.78 31.40
C ALA A 736 -18.58 -12.27 31.13
N THR A 737 -19.50 -11.46 31.65
CA THR A 737 -19.52 -10.01 31.44
C THR A 737 -18.59 -9.27 32.40
N ALA A 738 -18.11 -8.10 31.97
CA ALA A 738 -17.31 -7.22 32.80
C ALA A 738 -18.18 -6.53 33.86
N ALA A 739 -17.75 -6.54 35.12
CA ALA A 739 -18.27 -5.58 36.10
C ALA A 739 -17.85 -4.15 35.69
N PRO A 740 -18.75 -3.14 35.80
CA PRO A 740 -18.43 -1.77 35.44
C PRO A 740 -17.43 -1.19 36.44
N GLY A 741 -16.19 -0.95 36.01
CA GLY A 741 -15.23 -0.21 36.84
C GLY A 741 -13.75 -0.58 36.76
N VAL A 742 -13.18 -0.90 35.59
CA VAL A 742 -11.72 -1.05 35.47
C VAL A 742 -11.15 -0.04 34.48
N THR A 743 -11.02 1.21 34.94
CA THR A 743 -9.96 2.11 34.46
C THR A 743 -8.69 1.75 35.23
N THR A 744 -7.79 0.95 34.65
CA THR A 744 -6.48 0.72 35.28
C THR A 744 -5.42 1.65 34.70
N PRO A 745 -4.83 2.55 35.50
CA PRO A 745 -3.69 3.34 35.10
C PRO A 745 -2.41 2.49 35.04
N PHE A 746 -1.49 2.90 34.17
CA PHE A 746 -0.13 2.41 34.08
C PHE A 746 0.65 2.74 35.37
N PRO A 747 1.45 1.83 35.97
CA PRO A 747 2.48 2.24 36.91
C PRO A 747 3.70 2.70 36.10
N ALA A 748 4.06 3.98 36.18
CA ALA A 748 5.33 4.48 35.65
C ALA A 748 6.45 4.31 36.70
N PRO A 749 7.68 3.94 36.28
CA PRO A 749 8.85 4.03 37.13
C PRO A 749 9.19 5.52 37.38
N GLY A 750 9.26 5.93 38.65
CA GLY A 750 9.77 7.24 39.08
C GLY A 750 8.74 8.37 38.98
N THR A 751 8.02 8.63 40.08
CA THR A 751 6.98 9.66 40.19
C THR A 751 7.53 11.07 40.37
N THR A 752 7.14 11.98 39.46
CA THR A 752 6.69 13.34 39.81
C THR A 752 5.19 13.38 39.47
N PRO A 753 4.28 13.80 40.37
CA PRO A 753 2.85 13.59 40.18
C PRO A 753 2.25 14.56 39.15
N ALA A 754 1.48 14.03 38.19
CA ALA A 754 0.56 14.79 37.36
C ALA A 754 -0.88 14.60 37.87
N SER A 755 -1.63 15.69 37.94
CA SER A 755 -2.96 15.83 38.57
C SER A 755 -4.10 15.10 37.82
N PRO A 756 -5.19 14.71 38.53
CA PRO A 756 -6.35 14.04 37.93
C PRO A 756 -7.21 15.00 37.10
N HIS A 757 -7.61 14.60 35.88
CA HIS A 757 -8.57 15.33 35.06
C HIS A 757 -10.01 15.10 35.57
N VAL A 758 -10.69 16.17 35.95
CA VAL A 758 -12.12 16.22 36.24
C VAL A 758 -12.88 16.37 34.91
N SER A 759 -13.92 15.55 34.67
CA SER A 759 -14.78 15.66 33.48
C SER A 759 -15.71 16.87 33.60
N GLY A 760 -15.72 17.77 32.61
CA GLY A 760 -16.59 18.96 32.60
C GLY A 760 -17.96 18.72 31.93
N PRO A 761 -18.81 19.76 31.85
CA PRO A 761 -20.21 19.63 31.39
C PRO A 761 -20.34 19.25 29.92
N SER A 762 -21.38 18.50 29.56
CA SER A 762 -21.66 18.09 28.17
C SER A 762 -22.13 19.26 27.30
N VAL A 763 -21.71 19.26 26.03
CA VAL A 763 -22.17 20.22 25.02
C VAL A 763 -23.67 20.01 24.72
N GLN A 764 -24.44 21.09 24.73
CA GLN A 764 -25.86 21.10 24.36
C GLN A 764 -26.11 22.09 23.22
N LEU A 765 -26.58 21.58 22.07
CA LEU A 765 -26.93 22.42 20.92
C LEU A 765 -28.06 23.38 21.30
N GLY A 766 -27.88 24.68 21.05
CA GLY A 766 -28.80 25.74 21.45
C GLY A 766 -28.59 26.30 22.87
N SER A 767 -27.64 25.77 23.64
CA SER A 767 -27.27 26.34 24.95
C SER A 767 -25.77 26.56 25.13
N THR A 768 -24.91 25.76 24.48
CA THR A 768 -23.45 25.95 24.51
C THR A 768 -23.02 26.96 23.43
N PRO A 769 -22.21 27.98 23.76
CA PRO A 769 -21.69 28.94 22.77
C PRO A 769 -20.58 28.32 21.92
N PHE A 770 -20.23 28.99 20.82
CA PHE A 770 -19.17 28.59 19.89
C PHE A 770 -18.05 29.65 19.85
N ALA A 771 -16.84 29.24 19.49
CA ALA A 771 -15.71 30.12 19.24
C ALA A 771 -15.05 29.71 17.92
N VAL A 772 -15.21 30.53 16.90
CA VAL A 772 -14.66 30.28 15.57
C VAL A 772 -13.24 30.79 15.53
N VAL A 773 -12.28 29.94 15.14
CA VAL A 773 -10.86 30.27 15.02
C VAL A 773 -10.41 30.08 13.57
N ASP A 774 -9.57 31.00 13.12
CA ASP A 774 -8.91 30.95 11.81
C ASP A 774 -7.48 31.54 11.93
N LEU A 775 -6.54 31.00 11.15
CA LEU A 775 -5.11 31.27 11.27
C LEU A 775 -4.46 31.54 9.91
N GLU A 776 -3.65 32.61 9.85
CA GLU A 776 -2.66 32.76 8.78
C GLU A 776 -1.30 32.23 9.26
N THR A 777 -0.57 31.56 8.37
CA THR A 777 0.64 30.80 8.73
C THR A 777 1.79 31.04 7.75
N THR A 778 3.04 30.86 8.21
CA THR A 778 4.22 31.02 7.36
C THR A 778 4.43 29.90 6.33
N GLY A 779 3.56 28.88 6.32
CA GLY A 779 3.67 27.63 5.55
C GLY A 779 2.79 26.52 6.16
N PHE A 780 2.95 25.28 5.72
CA PHE A 780 2.02 24.17 6.03
C PHE A 780 2.51 23.17 7.11
N ASP A 781 3.73 23.32 7.64
CA ASP A 781 4.30 22.39 8.63
C ASP A 781 4.24 22.91 10.08
N PRO A 782 3.17 22.59 10.85
CA PRO A 782 2.99 23.09 12.21
C PRO A 782 4.01 22.52 13.21
N PHE A 783 4.64 21.38 12.93
CA PHE A 783 5.58 20.73 13.86
C PHE A 783 7.05 20.99 13.53
N GLY A 784 7.33 21.40 12.30
CA GLY A 784 8.65 21.86 11.87
C GLY A 784 8.81 23.36 12.07
N ARG A 785 9.11 24.07 10.98
CA ARG A 785 9.55 25.47 11.00
C ARG A 785 8.40 26.47 10.93
N ASP A 786 7.21 26.10 10.46
CA ASP A 786 6.16 27.06 10.15
C ASP A 786 5.36 27.48 11.39
N ARG A 787 4.96 28.75 11.42
CA ARG A 787 4.43 29.45 12.60
C ARG A 787 3.16 30.23 12.23
N ILE A 788 2.38 30.58 13.24
CA ILE A 788 1.20 31.45 13.10
C ILE A 788 1.67 32.91 12.95
N VAL A 789 1.12 33.63 11.98
CA VAL A 789 1.41 35.07 11.72
C VAL A 789 0.20 35.98 11.94
N GLU A 790 -1.01 35.43 11.91
CA GLU A 790 -2.25 36.11 12.30
C GLU A 790 -3.20 35.08 12.90
N ILE A 791 -3.97 35.48 13.90
CA ILE A 791 -5.03 34.64 14.49
C ILE A 791 -6.26 35.49 14.71
N ALA A 792 -7.42 34.94 14.35
CA ALA A 792 -8.71 35.51 14.68
C ALA A 792 -9.56 34.53 15.49
N ILE A 793 -10.34 35.07 16.43
CA ILE A 793 -11.31 34.35 17.23
C ILE A 793 -12.61 35.15 17.25
N VAL A 794 -13.69 34.56 16.73
CA VAL A 794 -15.04 35.12 16.76
C VAL A 794 -15.88 34.31 17.74
N ARG A 795 -16.33 34.93 18.85
CA ARG A 795 -17.27 34.28 19.76
C ARG A 795 -18.65 34.34 19.15
N VAL A 796 -19.36 33.23 19.19
CA VAL A 796 -20.69 33.06 18.60
C VAL A 796 -21.63 32.52 19.67
N SER A 797 -22.80 33.14 19.79
CA SER A 797 -23.86 32.69 20.69
C SER A 797 -24.38 31.29 20.32
N PRO A 798 -25.08 30.58 21.22
CA PRO A 798 -25.67 29.26 20.91
C PRO A 798 -26.65 29.26 19.72
N ASP A 799 -27.17 30.44 19.35
CA ASP A 799 -28.06 30.65 18.20
C ASP A 799 -27.32 30.96 16.89
N GLY A 800 -25.98 30.94 16.89
CA GLY A 800 -25.19 31.18 15.69
C GLY A 800 -24.97 32.66 15.36
N VAL A 801 -25.19 33.57 16.31
CA VAL A 801 -24.95 35.02 16.13
C VAL A 801 -23.58 35.41 16.71
N PRO A 802 -22.66 36.00 15.94
CA PRO A 802 -21.39 36.54 16.45
C PRO A 802 -21.60 37.61 17.53
N VAL A 803 -20.94 37.47 18.68
CA VAL A 803 -21.07 38.35 19.86
C VAL A 803 -19.78 39.07 20.24
N ASP A 804 -18.61 38.56 19.85
CA ASP A 804 -17.31 39.19 20.09
C ASP A 804 -16.34 38.83 18.97
N ARG A 805 -15.40 39.73 18.66
CA ARG A 805 -14.40 39.57 17.60
C ARG A 805 -13.03 39.98 18.13
N TRP A 806 -12.07 39.11 17.96
CA TRP A 806 -10.70 39.36 18.34
C TRP A 806 -9.77 38.88 17.23
N THR A 807 -8.83 39.73 16.83
CA THR A 807 -7.79 39.39 15.86
C THR A 807 -6.49 40.07 16.25
N THR A 808 -5.36 39.45 15.95
CA THR A 808 -4.04 40.03 16.17
C THR A 808 -3.01 39.41 15.23
N LEU A 809 -2.04 40.24 14.82
CA LEU A 809 -0.81 39.74 14.20
C LEU A 809 0.07 39.08 15.27
N VAL A 810 0.77 38.04 14.87
CA VAL A 810 1.67 37.26 15.72
C VAL A 810 3.07 37.37 15.14
N ASP A 811 4.06 37.72 15.97
CA ASP A 811 5.46 37.65 15.56
C ASP A 811 5.91 36.18 15.50
N PRO A 812 6.17 35.63 14.29
CA PRO A 812 6.58 34.23 14.14
C PRO A 812 8.06 34.01 14.50
N GLY A 813 8.82 35.07 14.79
CA GLY A 813 10.27 35.04 15.02
C GLY A 813 11.08 34.67 13.77
N ARG A 814 10.47 34.78 12.58
CA ARG A 814 11.04 34.44 11.26
C ARG A 814 10.33 35.21 10.14
N SER A 815 10.72 34.95 8.88
CA SER A 815 9.98 35.47 7.72
C SER A 815 8.51 35.03 7.75
N PRO A 816 7.53 35.93 7.52
CA PRO A 816 6.11 35.63 7.59
C PRO A 816 5.61 34.68 6.48
N GLY A 817 6.49 34.27 5.55
CA GLY A 817 6.15 33.29 4.53
C GLY A 817 5.60 33.94 3.25
N PRO A 818 4.66 33.30 2.54
CA PRO A 818 4.17 33.77 1.25
C PRO A 818 3.27 35.01 1.39
N THR A 819 3.88 36.19 1.55
CA THR A 819 3.21 37.50 1.66
C THR A 819 2.19 37.79 0.55
N HIS A 820 2.32 37.16 -0.63
CA HIS A 820 1.37 37.31 -1.74
C HIS A 820 0.02 36.59 -1.51
N VAL A 821 -0.06 35.66 -0.56
CA VAL A 821 -1.28 34.92 -0.21
C VAL A 821 -2.06 35.67 0.87
N HIS A 822 -1.44 35.91 2.02
CA HIS A 822 -2.10 36.50 3.19
C HIS A 822 -1.87 38.02 3.34
N GLY A 823 -0.97 38.62 2.56
CA GLY A 823 -0.72 40.06 2.58
C GLY A 823 0.08 40.59 3.77
N ILE A 824 0.73 39.72 4.56
CA ILE A 824 1.45 40.10 5.80
C ILE A 824 2.95 40.14 5.53
N SER A 825 3.56 41.32 5.61
CA SER A 825 5.00 41.52 5.42
C SER A 825 5.79 41.42 6.72
N SER A 826 7.12 41.30 6.62
CA SER A 826 8.00 41.28 7.80
C SER A 826 7.89 42.56 8.65
N ASN A 827 7.51 43.69 8.04
CA ASN A 827 7.27 44.94 8.76
C ASN A 827 5.94 44.93 9.54
N ASP A 828 4.94 44.18 9.07
CA ASP A 828 3.62 44.11 9.73
C ASP A 828 3.71 43.29 11.03
N VAL A 829 4.51 42.23 11.03
CA VAL A 829 4.79 41.43 12.24
C VAL A 829 5.88 42.04 13.13
N ALA A 830 6.64 43.02 12.64
CA ALA A 830 7.65 43.70 13.45
C ALA A 830 7.01 44.47 14.61
N GLY A 831 7.30 44.05 15.84
CA GLY A 831 6.70 44.59 17.07
C GLY A 831 5.34 43.98 17.43
N ALA A 832 4.87 42.97 16.71
CA ALA A 832 3.72 42.17 17.12
C ALA A 832 4.08 41.27 18.33
N PRO A 833 3.12 40.90 19.18
CA PRO A 833 3.36 39.95 20.26
C PRO A 833 3.72 38.56 19.71
N THR A 834 4.64 37.86 20.38
CA THR A 834 4.90 36.45 20.09
C THR A 834 3.71 35.59 20.52
N PHE A 835 3.54 34.41 19.91
CA PHE A 835 2.47 33.49 20.31
C PHE A 835 2.50 33.17 21.81
N ALA A 836 3.69 32.99 22.39
CA ALA A 836 3.84 32.70 23.82
C ALA A 836 3.26 33.80 24.72
N ALA A 837 3.28 35.07 24.29
CA ALA A 837 2.65 36.17 25.01
C ALA A 837 1.11 36.18 24.87
N LEU A 838 0.58 35.56 23.82
CA LEU A 838 -0.86 35.48 23.52
C LEU A 838 -1.54 34.20 24.02
N ALA A 839 -0.76 33.16 24.32
CA ALA A 839 -1.26 31.80 24.60
C ALA A 839 -2.39 31.76 25.64
N ASP A 840 -2.22 32.45 26.78
CA ASP A 840 -3.23 32.46 27.85
C ASP A 840 -4.50 33.22 27.44
N THR A 841 -4.37 34.30 26.65
CA THR A 841 -5.49 35.06 26.09
C THR A 841 -6.28 34.23 25.09
N ILE A 842 -5.58 33.47 24.23
CA ILE A 842 -6.20 32.59 23.23
C ILE A 842 -6.97 31.47 23.93
N VAL A 843 -6.37 30.82 24.92
CA VAL A 843 -7.03 29.76 25.70
C VAL A 843 -8.28 30.30 26.40
N ALA A 844 -8.18 31.43 27.09
CA ALA A 844 -9.32 32.05 27.77
C ALA A 844 -10.47 32.43 26.81
N ARG A 845 -10.13 32.78 25.56
CA ARG A 845 -11.12 33.11 24.51
C ARG A 845 -11.76 31.90 23.86
N LEU A 846 -11.13 30.71 23.89
CA LEU A 846 -11.71 29.47 23.38
C LEU A 846 -12.46 28.67 24.45
N ASP A 847 -12.08 28.85 25.72
CA ASP A 847 -12.70 28.14 26.83
C ASP A 847 -14.21 28.43 26.98
N GLY A 848 -14.91 27.39 27.44
CA GLY A 848 -16.36 27.41 27.66
C GLY A 848 -17.21 27.37 26.38
N ALA A 849 -16.61 27.17 25.22
CA ALA A 849 -17.28 27.11 23.92
C ALA A 849 -16.87 25.87 23.10
N VAL A 850 -17.67 25.54 22.09
CA VAL A 850 -17.27 24.63 21.00
C VAL A 850 -16.35 25.39 20.06
N VAL A 851 -15.13 24.91 19.88
CA VAL A 851 -14.14 25.50 18.98
C VAL A 851 -14.49 25.08 17.56
N VAL A 852 -14.60 26.08 16.67
CA VAL A 852 -15.06 25.90 15.30
C VAL A 852 -13.99 26.41 14.35
N ALA A 853 -13.72 25.68 13.28
CA ALA A 853 -12.86 26.14 12.20
C ALA A 853 -13.35 25.55 10.87
N HIS A 854 -12.98 26.17 9.75
CA HIS A 854 -13.39 25.64 8.45
C HIS A 854 -12.67 24.33 8.13
N ASN A 855 -11.35 24.31 8.34
CA ASN A 855 -10.53 23.10 8.27
C ASN A 855 -9.90 22.83 9.65
N ALA A 856 -10.71 22.38 10.61
CA ALA A 856 -10.28 22.26 12.00
C ALA A 856 -9.04 21.40 12.23
N ASP A 857 -8.77 20.41 11.36
CA ASP A 857 -7.53 19.63 11.42
C ASP A 857 -6.30 20.50 11.12
N TYR A 858 -6.40 21.47 10.21
CA TYR A 858 -5.31 22.40 9.90
C TYR A 858 -5.10 23.40 11.04
N ASP A 859 -6.12 24.18 11.36
CA ASP A 859 -6.04 25.30 12.30
C ASP A 859 -5.63 24.83 13.70
N LEU A 860 -6.26 23.76 14.19
CA LEU A 860 -6.00 23.27 15.54
C LEU A 860 -4.66 22.55 15.66
N ARG A 861 -4.10 22.01 14.58
CA ARG A 861 -2.73 21.47 14.60
C ARG A 861 -1.69 22.58 14.78
N PHE A 862 -1.86 23.72 14.11
CA PHE A 862 -1.02 24.90 14.30
C PHE A 862 -1.17 25.48 15.70
N LEU A 863 -2.41 25.67 16.16
CA LEU A 863 -2.68 26.18 17.50
C LEU A 863 -2.13 25.25 18.60
N ALA A 864 -2.31 23.93 18.45
CA ALA A 864 -1.77 22.95 19.39
C ALA A 864 -0.25 22.91 19.39
N ALA A 865 0.40 23.08 18.24
CA ALA A 865 1.85 23.12 18.15
C ALA A 865 2.42 24.38 18.83
N GLU A 866 1.82 25.55 18.58
CA GLU A 866 2.25 26.80 19.22
C GLU A 866 1.98 26.84 20.73
N LEU A 867 0.87 26.29 21.21
CA LEU A 867 0.61 26.14 22.66
C LEU A 867 1.67 25.26 23.33
N ARG A 868 2.04 24.14 22.70
CA ARG A 868 3.11 23.28 23.20
C ARG A 868 4.47 23.98 23.18
N ARG A 869 4.79 24.75 22.13
CA ARG A 869 6.01 25.57 22.07
C ARG A 869 6.05 26.65 23.16
N ALA A 870 4.89 27.20 23.52
CA ALA A 870 4.72 28.14 24.63
C ALA A 870 4.70 27.46 26.03
N GLY A 871 4.92 26.14 26.10
CA GLY A 871 4.91 25.39 27.35
C GLY A 871 3.52 25.27 28.00
N ARG A 872 2.45 25.36 27.22
CA ARG A 872 1.06 25.21 27.68
C ARG A 872 0.49 23.84 27.29
N SER A 873 -0.32 23.26 28.16
CA SER A 873 -1.14 22.11 27.81
C SER A 873 -2.27 22.55 26.88
N VAL A 874 -2.53 21.79 25.82
CA VAL A 874 -3.67 22.05 24.92
C VAL A 874 -4.95 21.59 25.64
N PRO A 875 -5.91 22.49 25.94
CA PRO A 875 -7.15 22.09 26.56
C PRO A 875 -7.94 21.16 25.63
N PRO A 876 -8.68 20.18 26.17
CA PRO A 876 -9.45 19.23 25.38
C PRO A 876 -10.76 19.86 24.88
N TRP A 877 -10.69 20.86 24.01
CA TRP A 877 -11.88 21.55 23.52
C TRP A 877 -12.79 20.62 22.70
N PRO A 878 -14.13 20.79 22.82
CA PRO A 878 -15.05 20.24 21.83
C PRO A 878 -14.85 20.96 20.49
N VAL A 879 -14.66 20.21 19.39
CA VAL A 879 -14.31 20.77 18.07
C VAL A 879 -15.37 20.47 17.02
N LEU A 880 -15.72 21.48 16.19
CA LEU A 880 -16.58 21.36 15.01
C LEU A 880 -15.84 21.85 13.75
N CYS A 881 -15.83 21.04 12.70
CA CYS A 881 -15.27 21.40 11.39
C CYS A 881 -16.41 21.77 10.42
N THR A 882 -16.47 23.03 9.96
CA THR A 882 -17.59 23.46 9.09
C THR A 882 -17.51 22.80 7.70
N MET A 883 -16.31 22.56 7.16
CA MET A 883 -16.14 21.79 5.92
C MET A 883 -16.73 20.37 6.02
N ARG A 884 -16.49 19.66 7.13
CA ARG A 884 -17.08 18.33 7.37
C ARG A 884 -18.59 18.40 7.60
N SER A 885 -19.03 19.42 8.33
CA SER A 885 -20.46 19.66 8.62
C SER A 885 -21.27 19.91 7.35
N ALA A 886 -20.66 20.52 6.33
CA ALA A 886 -21.28 20.76 5.04
C ALA A 886 -21.77 19.45 4.37
N TYR A 887 -20.98 18.38 4.45
CA TYR A 887 -21.36 17.06 3.93
C TYR A 887 -22.43 16.38 4.79
N LEU A 888 -22.29 16.46 6.12
CA LEU A 888 -23.25 15.86 7.06
C LEU A 888 -24.65 16.48 6.97
N LEU A 889 -24.72 17.78 6.67
CA LEU A 889 -25.97 18.54 6.61
C LEU A 889 -26.48 18.77 5.17
N GLY A 890 -25.90 18.07 4.19
CA GLY A 890 -26.33 18.11 2.78
C GLY A 890 -26.20 19.49 2.12
N SER A 891 -25.26 20.32 2.57
CA SER A 891 -24.94 21.64 1.98
C SER A 891 -24.00 21.54 0.78
N ALA A 892 -23.15 20.51 0.71
CA ALA A 892 -22.14 20.39 -0.35
C ALA A 892 -22.60 19.44 -1.48
N THR A 893 -22.75 19.96 -2.70
CA THR A 893 -22.91 19.18 -3.95
C THR A 893 -21.71 19.35 -4.91
N GLY A 894 -20.61 19.97 -4.44
CA GLY A 894 -19.40 20.33 -5.18
C GLY A 894 -18.17 20.51 -4.25
N GLY A 895 -17.15 21.27 -4.68
CA GLY A 895 -15.91 21.51 -3.94
C GLY A 895 -16.12 22.06 -2.51
N GLY A 896 -15.23 21.68 -1.58
CA GLY A 896 -15.37 21.95 -0.14
C GLY A 896 -14.67 23.21 0.38
N SER A 897 -14.33 24.17 -0.49
CA SER A 897 -13.66 25.40 -0.05
C SER A 897 -14.63 26.36 0.67
N LEU A 898 -14.10 27.21 1.56
CA LEU A 898 -14.91 28.17 2.32
C LEU A 898 -15.66 29.10 1.38
N THR A 899 -14.99 29.60 0.35
CA THR A 899 -15.55 30.49 -0.67
C THR A 899 -16.70 29.83 -1.42
N ASP A 900 -16.54 28.57 -1.85
CA ASP A 900 -17.58 27.84 -2.58
C ASP A 900 -18.81 27.60 -1.71
N LEU A 901 -18.59 27.22 -0.45
CA LEU A 901 -19.67 26.96 0.50
C LEU A 901 -20.39 28.24 0.91
N CYS A 902 -19.68 29.34 1.15
CA CYS A 902 -20.28 30.65 1.39
C CYS A 902 -21.09 31.13 0.19
N ALA A 903 -20.57 30.97 -1.03
CA ALA A 903 -21.30 31.32 -2.26
C ALA A 903 -22.58 30.48 -2.42
N SER A 904 -22.52 29.18 -2.14
CA SER A 904 -23.67 28.27 -2.24
C SER A 904 -24.79 28.60 -1.24
N GLU A 905 -24.45 29.19 -0.09
CA GLU A 905 -25.38 29.55 0.98
C GLU A 905 -25.75 31.05 0.96
N GLY A 906 -25.29 31.82 -0.02
CA GLY A 906 -25.58 33.25 -0.15
C GLY A 906 -24.92 34.12 0.93
N ILE A 907 -23.80 33.67 1.50
CA ILE A 907 -23.02 34.39 2.50
C ILE A 907 -21.97 35.25 1.81
N ALA A 908 -21.92 36.54 2.14
CA ALA A 908 -20.87 37.42 1.65
C ALA A 908 -19.55 37.13 2.36
N HIS A 909 -18.52 36.76 1.59
CA HIS A 909 -17.17 36.49 2.08
C HIS A 909 -16.28 37.71 1.77
N HIS A 910 -16.24 38.66 2.70
CA HIS A 910 -15.42 39.86 2.63
C HIS A 910 -14.01 39.60 3.16
N ASP A 911 -13.01 40.35 2.68
CA ASP A 911 -11.61 40.29 3.14
C ASP A 911 -11.01 38.87 3.18
N GLN A 912 -11.13 38.16 2.05
CA GLN A 912 -10.56 36.81 1.84
C GLN A 912 -9.05 36.80 2.10
N HIS A 913 -8.55 35.72 2.70
CA HIS A 913 -7.13 35.58 3.09
C HIS A 913 -6.71 36.56 4.20
N THR A 914 -7.67 36.88 5.06
CA THR A 914 -7.43 37.46 6.38
C THR A 914 -8.05 36.55 7.42
N ALA A 915 -7.36 36.32 8.54
CA ALA A 915 -7.87 35.43 9.58
C ALA A 915 -9.26 35.88 10.07
N LEU A 916 -9.51 37.20 10.17
CA LEU A 916 -10.80 37.71 10.63
C LEU A 916 -11.90 37.53 9.58
N GLY A 917 -11.64 37.81 8.31
CA GLY A 917 -12.62 37.63 7.23
C GLY A 917 -13.06 36.18 7.08
N ASP A 918 -12.11 35.25 7.17
CA ASP A 918 -12.35 33.81 7.04
C ASP A 918 -13.04 33.24 8.30
N ALA A 919 -12.69 33.72 9.51
CA ALA A 919 -13.42 33.39 10.74
C ALA A 919 -14.87 33.91 10.75
N GLU A 920 -15.12 35.11 10.21
CA GLU A 920 -16.47 35.67 10.10
C GLU A 920 -17.34 34.92 9.08
N ALA A 921 -16.77 34.58 7.93
CA ALA A 921 -17.42 33.75 6.92
C ALA A 921 -17.76 32.36 7.49
N THR A 922 -16.83 31.76 8.22
CA THR A 922 -17.02 30.49 8.94
C THR A 922 -18.10 30.60 10.02
N ALA A 923 -18.18 31.72 10.75
CA ALA A 923 -19.22 31.96 11.74
C ALA A 923 -20.62 32.11 11.11
N ALA A 924 -20.71 32.80 9.98
CA ALA A 924 -21.95 32.91 9.22
C ALA A 924 -22.42 31.55 8.70
N LEU A 925 -21.49 30.73 8.20
CA LEU A 925 -21.75 29.37 7.71
C LEU A 925 -22.22 28.45 8.84
N LEU A 926 -21.58 28.53 10.00
CA LEU A 926 -22.03 27.84 11.22
C LEU A 926 -23.48 28.22 11.58
N GLY A 927 -23.85 29.50 11.46
CA GLY A 927 -25.22 29.96 11.68
C GLY A 927 -26.24 29.31 10.74
N VAL A 928 -25.87 29.09 9.47
CA VAL A 928 -26.71 28.34 8.51
C VAL A 928 -26.85 26.89 8.97
N TYR A 929 -25.75 26.24 9.35
CA TYR A 929 -25.75 24.84 9.78
C TYR A 929 -26.55 24.61 11.05
N LEU A 930 -26.51 25.54 12.02
CA LEU A 930 -27.34 25.48 13.21
C LEU A 930 -28.84 25.58 12.87
N ARG A 931 -29.23 26.40 11.89
CA ARG A 931 -30.62 26.47 11.43
C ARG A 931 -31.06 25.17 10.73
N ARG A 932 -30.20 24.59 9.88
CA ARG A 932 -30.46 23.30 9.22
C ARG A 932 -30.58 22.17 10.24
N ALA A 933 -29.68 22.11 11.21
CA ALA A 933 -29.72 21.15 12.30
C ALA A 933 -31.04 21.25 13.10
N ARG A 934 -31.50 22.47 13.42
CA ARG A 934 -32.80 22.70 14.06
C ARG A 934 -33.97 22.23 13.19
N ALA A 935 -33.97 22.55 11.89
CA ALA A 935 -35.01 22.13 10.96
C ALA A 935 -35.07 20.60 10.79
N ALA A 936 -33.92 19.93 10.87
CA ALA A 936 -33.79 18.48 10.80
C ALA A 936 -33.94 17.78 12.17
N ALA A 937 -34.32 18.51 13.24
CA ALA A 937 -34.45 18.01 14.60
C ALA A 937 -33.18 17.33 15.17
N ILE A 938 -32.00 17.74 14.70
CA ILE A 938 -30.71 17.26 15.18
C ILE A 938 -30.43 17.87 16.56
N SER A 939 -30.46 17.02 17.58
CA SER A 939 -30.25 17.42 18.98
C SER A 939 -28.93 16.91 19.57
N ASN A 940 -28.33 15.88 18.97
CA ASN A 940 -27.06 15.32 19.38
C ASN A 940 -25.89 16.10 18.74
N PRO A 941 -24.97 16.69 19.54
CA PRO A 941 -23.81 17.42 19.03
C PRO A 941 -22.94 16.63 18.03
N ARG A 942 -22.85 15.30 18.19
CA ARG A 942 -22.05 14.44 17.29
C ARG A 942 -22.63 14.36 15.88
N ASP A 943 -23.94 14.47 15.73
CA ASP A 943 -24.62 14.42 14.43
C ASP A 943 -24.40 15.72 13.64
N MET A 944 -23.93 16.79 14.30
CA MET A 944 -23.42 18.01 13.68
C MET A 944 -21.89 17.96 13.44
N GLY A 945 -21.24 16.82 13.70
CA GLY A 945 -19.80 16.63 13.49
C GLY A 945 -18.89 17.07 14.63
N ILE A 946 -19.40 17.22 15.86
CA ILE A 946 -18.58 17.58 17.03
C ILE A 946 -17.81 16.35 17.55
N SER A 947 -16.48 16.40 17.53
CA SER A 947 -15.59 15.25 17.79
C SER A 947 -15.60 14.77 19.26
N ARG A 948 -15.85 15.67 20.21
CA ARG A 948 -15.97 15.39 21.66
C ARG A 948 -17.04 16.29 22.28
N PRO A 949 -18.18 15.80 22.79
CA PRO A 949 -19.26 16.66 23.29
C PRO A 949 -19.12 16.98 24.79
N GLU A 950 -17.91 17.27 25.28
CA GLU A 950 -17.62 17.59 26.68
C GLU A 950 -16.74 18.84 26.75
N LEU A 951 -17.07 19.77 27.67
CA LEU A 951 -16.25 20.92 27.98
C LEU A 951 -15.18 20.56 29.04
N PRO A 952 -14.03 21.26 29.08
CA PRO A 952 -13.07 21.14 30.18
C PRO A 952 -13.67 21.54 31.55
N ALA A 953 -13.26 20.89 32.66
CA ALA A 953 -13.77 21.19 34.00
C ALA A 953 -13.18 22.49 34.60
N ALA A 954 -13.96 23.57 34.46
CA ALA A 954 -14.04 24.86 35.18
C ALA A 954 -12.82 25.81 35.29
N ALA A 955 -13.00 27.02 34.72
CA ALA A 955 -13.24 28.26 35.47
C ALA A 955 -14.27 29.13 34.69
N PRO A 956 -15.12 29.93 35.34
CA PRO A 956 -16.05 30.83 34.65
C PRO A 956 -15.27 31.87 33.84
N PRO A 957 -15.78 32.37 32.69
CA PRO A 957 -15.09 33.42 31.98
C PRO A 957 -15.06 34.67 32.86
N ALA A 958 -13.86 35.09 33.29
CA ALA A 958 -13.66 36.48 33.65
C ALA A 958 -13.88 37.29 32.36
N PRO A 959 -14.73 38.33 32.36
CA PRO A 959 -14.77 39.24 31.23
C PRO A 959 -13.39 39.88 31.16
N VAL A 960 -12.64 39.63 30.09
CA VAL A 960 -11.42 40.40 29.80
C VAL A 960 -11.87 41.63 29.00
N PRO A 961 -11.87 42.84 29.57
CA PRO A 961 -12.05 44.05 28.79
C PRO A 961 -10.67 44.48 28.27
N GLY A 962 -10.53 44.70 26.96
CA GLY A 962 -9.34 45.39 26.45
C GLY A 962 -9.12 45.23 24.95
N PRO A 963 -8.56 46.25 24.29
CA PRO A 963 -8.72 46.54 22.88
C PRO A 963 -7.99 45.55 21.97
N THR A 964 -8.39 45.57 20.70
CA THR A 964 -7.69 45.04 19.55
C THR A 964 -6.18 45.24 19.68
N LEU A 965 -5.42 44.16 19.86
CA LEU A 965 -3.97 44.20 19.72
C LEU A 965 -3.67 44.13 18.23
N ARG A 966 -3.48 45.30 17.61
CA ARG A 966 -2.99 45.45 16.22
C ARG A 966 -3.84 44.69 15.17
N ALA A 967 -5.02 45.21 14.84
CA ALA A 967 -5.74 44.80 13.64
C ALA A 967 -5.08 45.44 12.39
N ARG A 968 -5.17 44.75 11.24
CA ARG A 968 -4.82 45.32 9.93
C ARG A 968 -5.49 46.69 9.77
N SER A 969 -4.79 47.70 9.25
CA SER A 969 -5.46 48.95 8.87
C SER A 969 -6.33 48.69 7.64
N VAL A 970 -7.62 48.45 7.82
CA VAL A 970 -8.56 48.32 6.71
C VAL A 970 -9.04 49.73 6.33
N ALA A 971 -8.59 50.23 5.19
CA ALA A 971 -9.18 51.37 4.49
C ALA A 971 -9.39 50.99 3.01
N PRO A 972 -10.53 51.30 2.38
CA PRO A 972 -10.70 51.14 0.94
C PRO A 972 -9.99 52.30 0.19
N ALA A 973 -9.31 51.95 -0.92
CA ALA A 973 -8.44 52.70 -1.86
C ALA A 973 -8.64 54.24 -1.99
N PRO A 974 -7.60 55.07 -2.30
CA PRO A 974 -6.41 54.79 -3.14
C PRO A 974 -5.05 55.36 -2.64
N GLY A 975 -3.94 54.62 -2.82
CA GLY A 975 -2.54 55.11 -2.74
C GLY A 975 -2.04 55.55 -1.34
N PRO A 976 -0.72 55.58 -1.08
CA PRO A 976 0.26 56.18 -1.97
C PRO A 976 1.10 55.11 -2.66
N ALA A 977 1.34 55.34 -3.94
CA ALA A 977 2.41 54.65 -4.65
C ALA A 977 3.70 54.69 -3.81
N PRO A 978 4.55 53.65 -3.84
CA PRO A 978 5.96 53.88 -3.55
C PRO A 978 6.37 55.08 -4.40
N ARG A 979 7.13 56.04 -3.84
CA ARG A 979 7.57 57.24 -4.56
C ARG A 979 8.44 56.82 -5.76
N LEU A 980 7.77 56.38 -6.82
CA LEU A 980 8.26 56.28 -8.16
C LEU A 980 8.21 57.71 -8.66
N ALA A 981 9.37 58.23 -9.05
CA ALA A 981 9.43 59.39 -9.93
C ALA A 981 8.49 59.14 -11.13
N PRO A 982 7.95 60.20 -11.77
CA PRO A 982 6.89 60.08 -12.76
C PRO A 982 7.20 59.00 -13.79
N ALA A 983 6.19 58.18 -14.12
CA ALA A 983 6.29 57.15 -15.15
C ALA A 983 6.91 57.74 -16.42
N THR A 984 7.88 57.03 -17.00
CA THR A 984 8.53 57.45 -18.25
C THR A 984 7.60 57.34 -19.46
N GLY A 985 6.39 56.81 -19.25
CA GLY A 985 5.34 56.67 -20.27
C GLY A 985 5.44 55.38 -21.09
N ASP A 986 6.42 54.51 -20.81
CA ASP A 986 6.58 53.20 -21.44
C ASP A 986 6.51 52.09 -20.38
N ALA A 987 5.46 51.25 -20.48
CA ALA A 987 5.14 50.20 -19.53
C ALA A 987 6.26 49.18 -19.34
N ARG A 988 7.13 49.01 -20.37
CA ARG A 988 8.26 48.08 -20.32
C ARG A 988 9.37 48.62 -19.42
N THR A 989 9.70 49.90 -19.56
CA THR A 989 10.69 50.54 -18.68
C THR A 989 10.18 50.68 -17.25
N ASP A 990 8.87 50.84 -17.05
CA ASP A 990 8.25 50.84 -15.72
C ASP A 990 8.29 49.47 -15.03
N ALA A 991 8.03 48.38 -15.75
CA ALA A 991 8.13 47.02 -15.21
C ALA A 991 9.58 46.67 -14.82
N TYR A 992 10.54 47.05 -15.67
CA TYR A 992 11.97 46.88 -15.37
C TYR A 992 12.41 47.67 -14.13
N ARG A 993 11.91 48.89 -13.98
CA ARG A 993 12.19 49.76 -12.82
C ARG A 993 11.71 49.15 -11.50
N VAL A 994 10.53 48.55 -11.48
CA VAL A 994 9.99 47.89 -10.27
C VAL A 994 10.86 46.73 -9.84
N ALA A 995 11.34 45.90 -10.77
CA ALA A 995 12.26 44.81 -10.47
C ALA A 995 13.63 45.31 -9.99
N LEU A 996 14.14 46.38 -10.61
CA LEU A 996 15.41 47.01 -10.21
C LEU A 996 15.33 47.59 -8.80
N ASP A 997 14.24 48.29 -8.47
CA ASP A 997 14.03 48.87 -7.14
C ASP A 997 13.88 47.78 -6.06
N ALA A 998 13.24 46.65 -6.38
CA ALA A 998 13.14 45.50 -5.49
C ALA A 998 14.50 44.82 -5.23
N ALA A 999 15.33 44.69 -6.27
CA ALA A 999 16.69 44.15 -6.11
C ALA A 999 17.58 45.05 -5.23
N LEU A 1000 17.40 46.37 -5.31
CA LEU A 1000 18.13 47.37 -4.52
C LEU A 1000 17.69 47.48 -3.05
N GLU A 1001 16.57 46.87 -2.68
CA GLU A 1001 16.09 46.81 -1.29
C GLU A 1001 16.82 45.74 -0.45
N THR A 1002 17.62 44.90 -1.09
CA THR A 1002 18.52 43.96 -0.42
C THR A 1002 19.86 44.64 -0.06
N ALA A 1003 20.42 44.31 1.11
CA ALA A 1003 21.59 45.03 1.66
C ALA A 1003 22.88 44.87 0.83
N GLU A 1004 23.02 43.82 0.01
CA GLU A 1004 24.07 43.66 -1.01
C GLU A 1004 23.53 42.84 -2.20
N PRO A 1005 23.27 43.45 -3.37
CA PRO A 1005 22.76 42.74 -4.54
C PRO A 1005 23.80 41.81 -5.14
N ASP A 1006 23.41 40.57 -5.45
CA ASP A 1006 24.33 39.50 -5.88
C ASP A 1006 24.35 39.30 -7.41
N ALA A 1007 25.10 38.29 -7.89
CA ALA A 1007 25.23 38.00 -9.32
C ALA A 1007 23.94 37.40 -9.92
N ALA A 1008 23.08 36.79 -9.11
CA ALA A 1008 21.80 36.24 -9.55
C ALA A 1008 20.78 37.35 -9.78
N ASP A 1009 20.77 38.39 -8.95
CA ASP A 1009 19.93 39.59 -9.14
C ASP A 1009 20.27 40.32 -10.44
N ALA A 1010 21.58 40.49 -10.71
CA ALA A 1010 22.04 41.10 -11.96
C ALA A 1010 21.64 40.27 -13.19
N ALA A 1011 21.76 38.94 -13.12
CA ALA A 1011 21.38 38.06 -14.23
C ALA A 1011 19.85 37.99 -14.42
N ALA A 1012 19.06 38.11 -13.35
CA ALA A 1012 17.62 38.18 -13.43
C ALA A 1012 17.14 39.49 -14.05
N LEU A 1013 17.76 40.61 -13.67
CA LEU A 1013 17.52 41.91 -14.30
C LEU A 1013 17.93 41.88 -15.77
N ASP A 1014 19.09 41.33 -16.13
CA ASP A 1014 19.52 41.26 -17.53
C ASP A 1014 18.56 40.42 -18.41
N ARG A 1015 18.07 39.29 -17.90
CA ARG A 1015 17.03 38.50 -18.56
C ARG A 1015 15.73 39.28 -18.72
N LEU A 1016 15.29 39.98 -17.68
CA LEU A 1016 14.08 40.78 -17.73
C LEU A 1016 14.20 41.96 -18.72
N ALA A 1017 15.38 42.59 -18.84
CA ALA A 1017 15.61 43.62 -19.86
C ALA A 1017 15.45 43.06 -21.27
N ASN A 1018 16.01 41.87 -21.52
CA ASN A 1018 15.91 41.19 -22.81
C ASN A 1018 14.47 40.76 -23.12
N ASP A 1019 13.76 40.19 -22.16
CA ASP A 1019 12.37 39.75 -22.31
C ASP A 1019 11.42 40.93 -22.58
N LEU A 1020 11.72 42.10 -22.00
CA LEU A 1020 10.99 43.34 -22.23
C LEU A 1020 11.48 44.10 -23.48
N GLY A 1021 12.54 43.63 -24.14
CA GLY A 1021 13.11 44.26 -25.33
C GLY A 1021 13.64 45.67 -25.09
N LEU A 1022 14.23 45.92 -23.92
CA LEU A 1022 14.83 47.20 -23.55
C LEU A 1022 16.28 47.26 -24.00
N ASP A 1023 16.69 48.36 -24.60
CA ASP A 1023 18.09 48.56 -24.98
C ASP A 1023 18.94 49.05 -23.79
N PRO A 1024 20.29 48.99 -23.86
CA PRO A 1024 21.15 49.43 -22.77
C PRO A 1024 20.98 50.91 -22.40
N ALA A 1025 20.52 51.76 -23.34
CA ALA A 1025 20.24 53.17 -23.07
C ALA A 1025 18.95 53.35 -22.26
N ASP A 1026 17.93 52.53 -22.51
CA ASP A 1026 16.70 52.46 -21.72
C ASP A 1026 16.97 51.98 -20.29
N VAL A 1027 17.74 50.92 -20.14
CA VAL A 1027 18.16 50.37 -18.84
C VAL A 1027 18.98 51.41 -18.06
N GLY A 1028 19.97 52.05 -18.71
CA GLY A 1028 20.80 53.09 -18.10
C GLY A 1028 20.00 54.32 -17.66
N ARG A 1029 18.98 54.70 -18.44
CA ARG A 1029 18.09 55.82 -18.12
C ARG A 1029 17.21 55.52 -16.91
N VAL A 1030 16.63 54.32 -16.82
CA VAL A 1030 15.82 53.87 -15.67
C VAL A 1030 16.67 53.74 -14.39
N ALA A 1031 17.89 53.22 -14.52
CA ALA A 1031 18.82 53.12 -13.39
C ALA A 1031 19.18 54.53 -12.86
N THR A 1032 19.52 55.47 -13.75
CA THR A 1032 19.87 56.85 -13.36
C THR A 1032 18.72 57.56 -12.65
N GLN A 1033 17.48 57.34 -13.11
CA GLN A 1033 16.28 57.90 -12.47
C GLN A 1033 16.01 57.29 -11.09
N SER A 1034 16.26 55.99 -10.92
CA SER A 1034 16.09 55.30 -9.63
C SER A 1034 17.16 55.71 -8.62
N ALA A 1035 18.41 55.93 -9.06
CA ALA A 1035 19.48 56.51 -8.23
C ALA A 1035 19.18 57.93 -7.74
N ALA A 1036 18.60 58.78 -8.60
CA ALA A 1036 18.24 60.15 -8.24
C ALA A 1036 17.13 60.21 -7.19
N ALA A 1037 16.25 59.20 -7.15
CA ALA A 1037 15.17 59.08 -6.18
C ALA A 1037 15.61 58.49 -4.83
N ARG A 1038 16.76 57.79 -4.77
CA ARG A 1038 17.28 57.09 -3.59
C ARG A 1038 18.80 57.29 -3.44
N PRO A 1039 19.25 58.46 -2.94
CA PRO A 1039 20.68 58.83 -2.89
C PRO A 1039 21.53 57.91 -1.99
N ASP A 1040 20.93 57.28 -0.98
CA ASP A 1040 21.63 56.35 -0.06
C ASP A 1040 22.00 55.00 -0.72
N SER A 1041 21.30 54.62 -1.79
CA SER A 1041 21.50 53.36 -2.55
C SER A 1041 22.34 53.55 -3.82
N ALA A 1042 22.80 54.77 -4.11
CA ALA A 1042 23.51 55.11 -5.35
C ALA A 1042 24.82 54.31 -5.53
N ARG A 1043 25.49 53.92 -4.44
CA ARG A 1043 26.69 53.06 -4.49
C ARG A 1043 26.39 51.64 -4.98
N HIS A 1044 25.24 51.06 -4.61
CA HIS A 1044 24.85 49.70 -5.00
C HIS A 1044 24.38 49.67 -6.45
N LEU A 1045 23.72 50.74 -6.90
CA LEU A 1045 23.34 50.89 -8.29
C LEU A 1045 24.57 50.96 -9.23
N VAL A 1046 25.64 51.64 -8.83
CA VAL A 1046 26.91 51.70 -9.59
C VAL A 1046 27.62 50.33 -9.66
N LEU A 1047 27.44 49.47 -8.65
CA LEU A 1047 27.97 48.10 -8.63
C LEU A 1047 27.16 47.13 -9.50
N LEU A 1048 25.83 47.26 -9.49
CA LEU A 1048 24.91 46.49 -10.33
C LEU A 1048 25.05 46.84 -11.81
N THR A 1049 25.09 48.14 -12.15
CA THR A 1049 25.19 48.62 -13.53
C THR A 1049 26.55 48.35 -14.19
N LYS A 1050 27.64 48.16 -13.43
CA LYS A 1050 28.93 47.73 -13.97
C LYS A 1050 29.00 46.23 -14.31
N LYS A 1051 28.03 45.44 -13.83
CA LYS A 1051 27.93 43.99 -14.05
C LYS A 1051 26.89 43.61 -15.10
N LEU A 1052 26.05 44.55 -15.50
CA LEU A 1052 25.20 44.46 -16.69
C LEU A 1052 26.06 44.82 -17.92
N PRO A 1053 25.94 44.10 -19.05
CA PRO A 1053 26.82 44.25 -20.22
C PRO A 1053 26.72 45.62 -20.92
#